data_AF-A0A3N5A116-F1
#
_entry.id   AF-A0A3N5A116-F1
#
_cell.length_a   1.000
_cell.length_b   1.000
_cell.length_c   1.000
_cell.angle_alpha   90.00
_cell.angle_beta   90.00
_cell.angle_gamma   90.00
#
_symmetry.space_group_name_H-M   'P 1'
#
loop_
_entity.id
_entity.type
_entity.pdbx_description
1 polymer ?
#
loop_
_entity_poly.entity_id
_entity_poly.type
_entity_poly.pdbx_seq_one_letter_code
_entity_poly.pdbx_strand_id
1 'polypeptide(L)'
;MTEQTTAPGWAERIGAAERAVRGDPRAPQLLGTYVNGLADDLALLNTSDDAQHFAYFVTLLRELDLAGAVGSALAVAESWIEDGRVPAVHRCAVHNRLATVLIDAGGEHLDEALAALETALDAADTPAEHARTYTNLALCAAEQGKWPIAQARAGQAEALSRSLPETGQRLELLLRAVTVLFLAARREEDAHRARELARELEVLCQHQMDRWGDDHPLALEALVLMASARYETAALDDDLESMERLTDVLERASQRSATTLGIRHPRAKAVRTALTRAHETTRQTRAALLTPAATAPRPQPAPDQQPLLVLELLVHGIDGATPEQMLGDPRVVRVGGDDVAALHRKAEDTDAEQRPEDYRDHPVPEAYTWARLAPGTSPGRVLQYLLLPFMVVNLAHWMRPPARGLRRTSRLHGLLVRLAALSLTVMVVTAVCELSMDLAAWQCAGSVACARGQRFWMGFMAADSGGWWAQPGRRLAVGSLPPCVCIALLWRLSRQNWNAYESQRPPAHPPAPEFSDRTPLAKPGFWYQRRLVHRLTAVHTTAGLLTVAWLLVNAPAHFDRQHGGSAALETLGWLFSALILAGGLQVVWGVCRRGTSENRLDMELDHGLARSPRNAAALFVLCLGYAMWSRPSWQSTGRLPGSDTMYSGVLVAQGLAVVALVVVGKVLFRRGPVPNVLLRGLAPATAVMLACSLYSMLAAGAVQGLADWLDNRSSSGPPADAIPGPPPLVTWQMSAIPVLLAVLLALAGSVYVRIHKLAQALSAHVFADFPGEPKNARRTYQIAIAQARARVTDTIPTLLSAFALVVLLLTTASLTGALLTAAPPGHAAAGLPRPVAELSQTLKAIGSWLIAAGAVVFLNSSRQAARAPSSRSLLGIAWDVGTFWPRAAHPFARLCYSERAVPDLTWRMTTWCRQTGGRVLISAHSQGSVLAAAAIWQLPFADRKRVQLLTYGSPLERLYGRLFPSYFGHEALHALHREVDTWRNLCRLTDPIGGPVHVGGGGEGPEVDRLLKDPLSFGRSAAYPLSTPIRGHNNYQADPAFAEERQRMVARTVSPPTIARPSLDGA
;
A
#
# COMPACT_ATOMS: atom_id res chain seq x y z
N MET A 1 -40.85 21.90 -30.94
CA MET A 1 -41.62 20.76 -30.41
C MET A 1 -41.37 20.71 -28.92
N THR A 2 -42.30 21.23 -28.14
CA THR A 2 -42.34 21.08 -26.68
C THR A 2 -42.64 19.62 -26.39
N GLU A 3 -41.60 18.82 -26.15
CA GLU A 3 -41.76 17.52 -25.52
C GLU A 3 -42.38 17.77 -24.14
N GLN A 4 -43.66 17.42 -23.99
CA GLN A 4 -44.24 17.13 -22.70
C GLN A 4 -43.43 15.99 -22.11
N THR A 5 -42.44 16.32 -21.28
CA THR A 5 -41.75 15.35 -20.43
C THR A 5 -42.79 14.75 -19.51
N THR A 6 -43.28 13.57 -19.87
CA THR A 6 -44.08 12.72 -18.98
C THR A 6 -43.33 12.57 -17.66
N ALA A 7 -44.01 12.74 -16.53
CA ALA A 7 -43.41 12.50 -15.22
C ALA A 7 -42.78 11.10 -15.20
N PRO A 8 -41.55 10.94 -14.67
CA PRO A 8 -40.82 9.69 -14.72
C PRO A 8 -41.55 8.62 -13.90
N GLY A 9 -41.70 7.39 -14.40
CA GLY A 9 -42.33 6.30 -13.64
C GLY A 9 -41.42 5.70 -12.54
N TRP A 10 -41.95 4.79 -11.71
CA TRP A 10 -41.19 4.12 -10.64
C TRP A 10 -39.91 3.43 -11.12
N ALA A 11 -39.94 2.78 -12.29
CA ALA A 11 -38.77 2.11 -12.86
C ALA A 11 -37.60 3.07 -13.18
N GLU A 12 -37.91 4.28 -13.65
CA GLU A 12 -36.90 5.29 -13.96
C GLU A 12 -36.29 5.87 -12.68
N ARG A 13 -37.14 6.19 -11.70
CA ARG A 13 -36.71 6.69 -10.38
C ARG A 13 -35.82 5.68 -9.65
N ILE A 14 -36.26 4.42 -9.55
CA ILE A 14 -35.48 3.33 -8.94
C ILE A 14 -34.18 3.09 -9.71
N GLY A 15 -34.22 3.01 -11.04
CA GLY A 15 -33.04 2.78 -11.86
C GLY A 15 -31.97 3.88 -11.71
N ALA A 16 -32.39 5.14 -11.54
CA ALA A 16 -31.47 6.23 -11.23
C ALA A 16 -30.84 6.09 -9.83
N ALA A 17 -31.63 5.73 -8.82
CA ALA A 17 -31.13 5.51 -7.46
C ALA A 17 -30.16 4.32 -7.38
N GLU A 18 -30.44 3.21 -8.07
CA GLU A 18 -29.53 2.06 -8.13
C GLU A 18 -28.20 2.39 -8.83
N ARG A 19 -28.22 3.17 -9.92
CA ARG A 19 -26.99 3.64 -10.58
C ARG A 19 -26.16 4.53 -9.65
N ALA A 20 -26.81 5.40 -8.88
CA ALA A 20 -26.14 6.22 -7.88
C ALA A 20 -25.51 5.35 -6.77
N VAL A 21 -26.21 4.33 -6.28
CA VAL A 21 -25.69 3.40 -5.25
C VAL A 21 -24.48 2.62 -5.78
N ARG A 22 -24.47 2.27 -7.07
CA ARG A 22 -23.32 1.62 -7.75
C ARG A 22 -22.15 2.57 -8.06
N GLY A 23 -22.27 3.86 -7.76
CA GLY A 23 -21.18 4.83 -7.85
C GLY A 23 -21.13 5.65 -9.14
N ASP A 24 -22.23 5.75 -9.89
CA ASP A 24 -22.33 6.71 -11.01
C ASP A 24 -22.34 8.16 -10.46
N PRO A 25 -21.36 9.01 -10.83
CA PRO A 25 -21.26 10.38 -10.32
C PRO A 25 -22.35 11.34 -10.86
N ARG A 26 -23.07 10.98 -11.93
CA ARG A 26 -24.12 11.83 -12.54
C ARG A 26 -25.51 11.54 -12.00
N ALA A 27 -25.76 10.32 -11.54
CA ALA A 27 -27.08 9.88 -11.09
C ALA A 27 -27.62 10.63 -9.84
N PRO A 28 -26.81 11.01 -8.82
CA PRO A 28 -27.32 11.73 -7.64
C PRO A 28 -27.93 13.10 -7.95
N GLN A 29 -27.47 13.77 -9.01
CA GLN A 29 -27.95 15.11 -9.39
C GLN A 29 -29.40 15.09 -9.90
N LEU A 30 -29.86 13.96 -10.44
CA LEU A 30 -31.22 13.78 -10.94
C LEU A 30 -32.22 13.44 -9.83
N LEU A 31 -31.76 12.81 -8.74
CA LEU A 31 -32.61 12.31 -7.67
C LEU A 31 -33.33 13.42 -6.90
N GLY A 32 -32.72 14.59 -6.74
CA GLY A 32 -33.37 15.74 -6.11
C GLY A 32 -34.61 16.20 -6.88
N THR A 33 -34.53 16.25 -8.21
CA THR A 33 -35.67 16.60 -9.09
C THR A 33 -36.76 15.54 -9.03
N TYR A 34 -36.38 14.25 -9.02
CA TYR A 34 -37.36 13.16 -8.95
C TYR A 34 -38.11 13.08 -7.63
N VAL A 35 -37.48 13.45 -6.52
CA VAL A 35 -38.13 13.52 -5.20
C VAL A 35 -39.09 14.71 -5.11
N ASN A 36 -38.68 15.88 -5.59
CA ASN A 36 -39.53 17.08 -5.56
C ASN A 36 -40.82 16.92 -6.36
N GLY A 37 -40.80 16.10 -7.43
CA GLY A 37 -41.98 15.80 -8.24
C GLY A 37 -42.90 14.70 -7.69
N LEU A 38 -42.62 14.11 -6.51
CA LEU A 38 -43.47 13.03 -5.95
C LEU A 38 -44.83 13.55 -5.46
N ALA A 39 -44.89 14.76 -4.90
CA ALA A 39 -46.12 15.32 -4.32
C ALA A 39 -47.23 15.56 -5.37
N ASP A 40 -46.83 15.86 -6.61
CA ASP A 40 -47.73 16.27 -7.69
C ASP A 40 -48.21 15.11 -8.58
N ASP A 41 -47.68 13.90 -8.38
CA ASP A 41 -47.89 12.73 -9.25
C ASP A 41 -48.79 11.67 -8.58
N LEU A 42 -50.09 11.97 -8.53
CA LEU A 42 -51.13 11.12 -7.90
C LEU A 42 -51.24 9.71 -8.53
N ALA A 43 -50.67 9.48 -9.72
CA ALA A 43 -50.68 8.17 -10.37
C ALA A 43 -49.78 7.13 -9.66
N LEU A 44 -48.90 7.58 -8.75
CA LEU A 44 -47.89 6.76 -8.07
C LEU A 44 -48.36 6.04 -6.80
N LEU A 45 -49.65 6.06 -6.49
CA LEU A 45 -50.22 5.43 -5.28
C LEU A 45 -51.51 4.63 -5.53
N ASN A 46 -51.79 4.30 -6.80
CA ASN A 46 -53.05 3.62 -7.13
C ASN A 46 -53.04 2.14 -6.74
N THR A 47 -51.87 1.54 -6.53
CA THR A 47 -51.76 0.10 -6.23
C THR A 47 -50.84 -0.18 -5.04
N SER A 48 -50.99 -1.38 -4.46
CA SER A 48 -50.06 -1.88 -3.43
C SER A 48 -48.63 -2.02 -3.95
N ASP A 49 -48.44 -2.23 -5.26
CA ASP A 49 -47.11 -2.38 -5.87
C ASP A 49 -46.40 -1.02 -5.94
N ASP A 50 -47.13 0.06 -6.17
CA ASP A 50 -46.56 1.41 -6.20
C ASP A 50 -46.03 1.84 -4.82
N ALA A 51 -46.76 1.50 -3.75
CA ALA A 51 -46.30 1.74 -2.39
C ALA A 51 -45.04 0.92 -2.04
N GLN A 52 -44.89 -0.27 -2.63
CA GLN A 52 -43.68 -1.07 -2.49
C GLN A 52 -42.49 -0.48 -3.26
N HIS A 53 -42.72 0.05 -4.47
CA HIS A 53 -41.71 0.77 -5.23
C HIS A 53 -41.25 2.04 -4.49
N PHE A 54 -42.18 2.78 -3.88
CA PHE A 54 -41.88 3.93 -3.04
C PHE A 54 -40.97 3.55 -1.85
N ALA A 55 -41.34 2.51 -1.10
CA ALA A 55 -40.56 2.05 0.04
C ALA A 55 -39.12 1.66 -0.35
N TYR A 56 -38.96 0.96 -1.47
CA TYR A 56 -37.65 0.60 -1.99
C TYR A 56 -36.85 1.84 -2.44
N PHE A 57 -37.50 2.81 -3.09
CA PHE A 57 -36.85 4.04 -3.51
C PHE A 57 -36.35 4.89 -2.32
N VAL A 58 -37.17 5.08 -1.28
CA VAL A 58 -36.75 5.79 -0.04
C VAL A 58 -35.57 5.07 0.62
N THR A 59 -35.60 3.74 0.63
CA THR A 59 -34.51 2.91 1.14
C THR A 59 -33.20 3.16 0.37
N LEU A 60 -33.25 3.30 -0.97
CA LEU A 60 -32.08 3.64 -1.78
C LEU A 60 -31.58 5.08 -1.55
N LEU A 61 -32.49 6.06 -1.37
CA LEU A 61 -32.12 7.45 -1.08
C LEU A 61 -31.37 7.58 0.24
N ARG A 62 -31.81 6.84 1.27
CA ARG A 62 -31.15 6.78 2.58
C ARG A 62 -29.71 6.29 2.49
N GLU A 63 -29.41 5.33 1.62
CA GLU A 63 -28.05 4.83 1.43
C GLU A 63 -27.12 5.79 0.69
N LEU A 64 -27.67 6.76 -0.03
CA LEU A 64 -26.91 7.80 -0.71
C LEU A 64 -26.55 8.97 0.21
N ASP A 65 -27.01 8.96 1.47
CA ASP A 65 -26.82 10.02 2.47
C ASP A 65 -27.33 11.39 1.99
N LEU A 66 -28.39 11.38 1.17
CA LEU A 66 -29.05 12.58 0.66
C LEU A 66 -30.12 13.05 1.65
N ALA A 67 -29.70 13.56 2.82
CA ALA A 67 -30.60 13.89 3.93
C ALA A 67 -31.80 14.77 3.52
N GLY A 68 -31.59 15.78 2.66
CA GLY A 68 -32.67 16.63 2.16
C GLY A 68 -33.69 15.89 1.27
N ALA A 69 -33.23 14.95 0.44
CA ALA A 69 -34.10 14.17 -0.44
C ALA A 69 -34.90 13.11 0.34
N VAL A 70 -34.29 12.51 1.38
CA VAL A 70 -34.99 11.60 2.29
C VAL A 70 -36.06 12.35 3.08
N GLY A 71 -35.73 13.51 3.64
CA GLY A 71 -36.69 14.35 4.37
C GLY A 71 -37.88 14.73 3.50
N SER A 72 -37.64 15.20 2.26
CA SER A 72 -38.73 15.51 1.32
C SER A 72 -39.59 14.29 0.97
N ALA A 73 -38.98 13.11 0.79
CA ALA A 73 -39.74 11.89 0.50
C ALA A 73 -40.59 11.42 1.69
N LEU A 74 -40.07 11.55 2.92
CA LEU A 74 -40.82 11.22 4.14
C LEU A 74 -41.99 12.18 4.36
N ALA A 75 -41.77 13.49 4.16
CA ALA A 75 -42.85 14.49 4.20
C ALA A 75 -43.96 14.20 3.16
N VAL A 76 -43.60 13.68 1.99
CA VAL A 76 -44.58 13.22 1.00
C VAL A 76 -45.35 11.99 1.49
N ALA A 77 -44.69 11.04 2.15
CA ALA A 77 -45.36 9.88 2.75
C ALA A 77 -46.37 10.29 3.83
N GLU A 78 -46.01 11.25 4.68
CA GLU A 78 -46.90 11.82 5.71
C GLU A 78 -48.11 12.52 5.08
N SER A 79 -47.88 13.39 4.09
CA SER A 79 -48.95 14.05 3.35
C SER A 79 -49.91 13.05 2.69
N TRP A 80 -49.41 11.92 2.18
CA TRP A 80 -50.24 10.88 1.59
C TRP A 80 -51.10 10.11 2.60
N ILE A 81 -50.66 10.04 3.87
CA ILE A 81 -51.43 9.47 4.98
C ILE A 81 -52.57 10.42 5.39
N GLU A 82 -52.29 11.72 5.47
CA GLU A 82 -53.26 12.73 5.93
C GLU A 82 -54.40 13.01 4.93
N ASP A 83 -54.10 13.02 3.62
CA ASP A 83 -55.00 13.61 2.62
C ASP A 83 -56.16 12.70 2.14
N GLY A 84 -56.30 11.47 2.66
CA GLY A 84 -57.37 10.55 2.23
C GLY A 84 -57.35 10.20 0.72
N ARG A 85 -56.24 10.52 0.03
CA ARG A 85 -56.02 10.35 -1.42
C ARG A 85 -55.94 8.89 -1.87
N VAL A 86 -55.73 7.97 -0.94
CA VAL A 86 -55.66 6.53 -1.23
C VAL A 86 -57.08 5.97 -1.41
N PRO A 87 -57.40 5.35 -2.57
CA PRO A 87 -58.69 4.70 -2.78
C PRO A 87 -59.01 3.70 -1.67
N ALA A 88 -60.28 3.65 -1.24
CA ALA A 88 -60.72 2.81 -0.12
C ALA A 88 -60.26 1.34 -0.27
N VAL A 89 -60.31 0.80 -1.49
CA VAL A 89 -59.92 -0.58 -1.84
C VAL A 89 -58.43 -0.87 -1.58
N HIS A 90 -57.56 0.13 -1.61
CA HIS A 90 -56.12 -0.04 -1.41
C HIS A 90 -55.63 0.59 -0.11
N ARG A 91 -56.53 1.15 0.70
CA ARG A 91 -56.21 1.92 1.90
C ARG A 91 -55.37 1.12 2.88
N CYS A 92 -55.81 -0.08 3.25
CA CYS A 92 -55.09 -0.93 4.19
C CYS A 92 -53.67 -1.29 3.68
N ALA A 93 -53.56 -1.74 2.43
CA ALA A 93 -52.28 -2.16 1.85
C ALA A 93 -51.28 -1.01 1.73
N VAL A 94 -51.71 0.16 1.24
CA VAL A 94 -50.85 1.34 1.05
C VAL A 94 -50.41 1.90 2.41
N HIS A 95 -51.34 2.08 3.37
CA HIS A 95 -50.99 2.61 4.69
C HIS A 95 -50.03 1.69 5.44
N ASN A 96 -50.20 0.37 5.36
CA ASN A 96 -49.24 -0.59 5.92
C ASN A 96 -47.82 -0.44 5.33
N ARG A 97 -47.71 -0.17 4.02
CA ARG A 97 -46.42 0.00 3.35
C ARG A 97 -45.78 1.35 3.67
N LEU A 98 -46.55 2.44 3.68
CA LEU A 98 -46.06 3.76 4.10
C LEU A 98 -45.63 3.76 5.57
N ALA A 99 -46.42 3.13 6.45
CA ALA A 99 -46.06 2.99 7.85
C ALA A 99 -44.74 2.22 8.04
N THR A 100 -44.46 1.20 7.23
CA THR A 100 -43.15 0.51 7.28
C THR A 100 -41.99 1.48 7.00
N VAL A 101 -42.15 2.37 6.02
CA VAL A 101 -41.13 3.37 5.66
C VAL A 101 -40.91 4.38 6.80
N LEU A 102 -41.99 4.81 7.45
CA LEU A 102 -41.93 5.74 8.58
C LEU A 102 -41.37 5.08 9.85
N ILE A 103 -41.72 3.82 10.13
CA ILE A 103 -41.13 3.02 11.22
C ILE A 103 -39.63 2.88 11.01
N ASP A 104 -39.20 2.50 9.81
CA ASP A 104 -37.78 2.42 9.47
C ASP A 104 -37.09 3.79 9.63
N ALA A 105 -37.85 4.90 9.55
CA ALA A 105 -37.32 6.23 9.76
C ALA A 105 -37.10 6.60 11.22
N GLY A 106 -37.95 6.11 12.11
CA GLY A 106 -37.85 6.34 13.54
C GLY A 106 -37.98 7.81 13.94
N GLY A 107 -37.85 8.08 15.24
CA GLY A 107 -37.86 9.46 15.76
C GLY A 107 -39.24 10.12 15.64
N GLU A 108 -39.27 11.31 15.03
CA GLU A 108 -40.48 12.15 14.93
C GLU A 108 -41.60 11.52 14.08
N HIS A 109 -41.27 10.61 13.15
CA HIS A 109 -42.21 9.99 12.20
C HIS A 109 -43.04 8.83 12.77
N LEU A 110 -42.78 8.42 14.01
CA LEU A 110 -43.42 7.23 14.61
C LEU A 110 -44.89 7.46 14.94
N ASP A 111 -45.29 8.70 15.21
CA ASP A 111 -46.68 9.04 15.54
C ASP A 111 -47.56 9.04 14.28
N GLU A 112 -47.03 9.52 13.14
CA GLU A 112 -47.68 9.44 11.83
C GLU A 112 -47.76 7.99 11.33
N ALA A 113 -46.72 7.19 11.58
CA ALA A 113 -46.75 5.75 11.30
C ALA A 113 -47.86 5.05 12.08
N LEU A 114 -48.04 5.40 13.36
CA LEU A 114 -49.10 4.86 14.21
C LEU A 114 -50.49 5.26 13.69
N ALA A 115 -50.69 6.53 13.35
CA ALA A 115 -51.95 7.01 12.77
C ALA A 115 -52.30 6.30 11.45
N ALA A 116 -51.29 6.04 10.60
CA ALA A 116 -51.47 5.28 9.37
C ALA A 116 -51.90 3.83 9.66
N LEU A 117 -51.31 3.20 10.69
CA LEU A 117 -51.64 1.82 11.07
C LEU A 117 -53.01 1.69 11.73
N GLU A 118 -53.44 2.68 12.50
CA GLU A 118 -54.81 2.73 13.04
C GLU A 118 -55.83 2.81 11.89
N THR A 119 -55.57 3.69 10.92
CA THR A 119 -56.40 3.79 9.69
C THR A 119 -56.37 2.50 8.87
N ALA A 120 -55.23 1.82 8.79
CA ALA A 120 -55.10 0.55 8.09
C ALA A 120 -55.85 -0.58 8.82
N LEU A 121 -55.89 -0.54 10.16
CA LEU A 121 -56.57 -1.53 10.98
C LEU A 121 -58.08 -1.44 10.81
N ASP A 122 -58.63 -0.21 10.78
CA ASP A 122 -60.05 0.04 10.52
C ASP A 122 -60.48 -0.35 9.10
N ALA A 123 -59.55 -0.31 8.14
CA ALA A 123 -59.78 -0.65 6.73
C ALA A 123 -59.38 -2.08 6.35
N ALA A 124 -58.95 -2.91 7.30
CA ALA A 124 -58.53 -4.28 7.02
C ALA A 124 -59.76 -5.19 6.87
N ASP A 125 -59.90 -5.84 5.72
CA ASP A 125 -61.05 -6.71 5.44
C ASP A 125 -60.69 -8.20 5.50
N THR A 126 -59.38 -8.51 5.44
CA THR A 126 -58.90 -9.90 5.45
C THR A 126 -58.05 -10.23 6.68
N PRO A 127 -58.01 -11.50 7.14
CA PRO A 127 -57.13 -11.91 8.23
C PRO A 127 -55.64 -11.64 7.94
N ALA A 128 -55.24 -11.68 6.67
CA ALA A 128 -53.86 -11.41 6.26
C ALA A 128 -53.47 -9.92 6.39
N GLU A 129 -54.42 -9.02 6.12
CA GLU A 129 -54.26 -7.57 6.32
C GLU A 129 -54.23 -7.21 7.80
N HIS A 130 -55.09 -7.83 8.61
CA HIS A 130 -55.04 -7.69 10.07
C HIS A 130 -53.70 -8.16 10.63
N ALA A 131 -53.22 -9.34 10.22
CA ALA A 131 -51.93 -9.87 10.65
C ALA A 131 -50.76 -8.94 10.27
N ARG A 132 -50.78 -8.36 9.06
CA ARG A 132 -49.76 -7.38 8.62
C ARG A 132 -49.81 -6.10 9.44
N THR A 133 -51.01 -5.57 9.69
CA THR A 133 -51.20 -4.36 10.48
C THR A 133 -50.74 -4.54 11.92
N TYR A 134 -51.11 -5.67 12.56
CA TYR A 134 -50.62 -5.98 13.90
C TYR A 134 -49.10 -6.19 13.96
N THR A 135 -48.50 -6.76 12.93
CA THR A 135 -47.03 -6.89 12.84
C THR A 135 -46.36 -5.51 12.82
N ASN A 136 -46.87 -4.58 12.01
CA ASN A 136 -46.32 -3.23 11.91
C ASN A 136 -46.59 -2.42 13.18
N LEU A 137 -47.74 -2.58 13.83
CA LEU A 137 -48.03 -1.99 15.15
C LEU A 137 -47.05 -2.49 16.21
N ALA A 138 -46.71 -3.78 16.17
CA ALA A 138 -45.74 -4.36 17.09
C ALA A 138 -44.33 -3.77 16.87
N LEU A 139 -43.90 -3.62 15.61
CA LEU A 139 -42.63 -2.99 15.26
C LEU A 139 -42.58 -1.51 15.67
N CYS A 140 -43.64 -0.74 15.38
CA CYS A 140 -43.76 0.65 15.79
C CYS A 140 -43.67 0.81 17.32
N ALA A 141 -44.39 -0.03 18.07
CA ALA A 141 -44.32 -0.03 19.53
C ALA A 141 -42.94 -0.42 20.07
N ALA A 142 -42.23 -1.35 19.41
CA ALA A 142 -40.87 -1.73 19.78
C ALA A 142 -39.87 -0.58 19.58
N GLU A 143 -39.96 0.15 18.46
CA GLU A 143 -39.15 1.34 18.18
C GLU A 143 -39.43 2.49 19.17
N GLN A 144 -40.70 2.66 19.58
CA GLN A 144 -41.07 3.59 20.66
C GLN A 144 -40.62 3.12 22.06
N GLY A 145 -40.07 1.91 22.19
CA GLY A 145 -39.67 1.31 23.47
C GLY A 145 -40.83 0.82 24.34
N LYS A 146 -42.05 0.73 23.80
CA LYS A 146 -43.29 0.28 24.49
C LYS A 146 -43.45 -1.25 24.38
N TRP A 147 -42.53 -2.00 24.98
CA TRP A 147 -42.42 -3.46 24.82
C TRP A 147 -43.66 -4.28 25.21
N PRO A 148 -44.42 -3.97 26.29
CA PRO A 148 -45.64 -4.71 26.60
C PRO A 148 -46.69 -4.61 25.48
N ILE A 149 -46.77 -3.44 24.84
CA ILE A 149 -47.67 -3.22 23.69
C ILE A 149 -47.13 -3.97 22.47
N ALA A 150 -45.83 -3.88 22.21
CA ALA A 150 -45.18 -4.60 21.11
C ALA A 150 -45.41 -6.11 21.19
N GLN A 151 -45.23 -6.69 22.39
CA GLN A 151 -45.46 -8.11 22.65
C GLN A 151 -46.92 -8.52 22.45
N ALA A 152 -47.87 -7.73 22.98
CA ALA A 152 -49.30 -8.00 22.80
C ALA A 152 -49.72 -7.97 21.31
N ARG A 153 -49.25 -6.97 20.55
CA ARG A 153 -49.53 -6.84 19.11
C ARG A 153 -48.83 -7.94 18.29
N ALA A 154 -47.59 -8.30 18.64
CA ALA A 154 -46.88 -9.38 17.98
C ALA A 154 -47.56 -10.74 18.21
N GLY A 155 -48.08 -11.00 19.43
CA GLY A 155 -48.85 -12.22 19.71
C GLY A 155 -50.16 -12.29 18.92
N GLN A 156 -50.86 -11.15 18.75
CA GLN A 156 -52.04 -11.07 17.87
C GLN A 156 -51.67 -11.35 16.41
N ALA A 157 -50.58 -10.76 15.92
CA ALA A 157 -50.08 -11.00 14.57
C ALA A 157 -49.69 -12.46 14.33
N GLU A 158 -49.00 -13.08 15.30
CA GLU A 158 -48.58 -14.48 15.25
C GLU A 158 -49.80 -15.42 15.16
N ALA A 159 -50.78 -15.25 16.07
CA ALA A 159 -51.99 -16.07 16.11
C ALA A 159 -52.78 -16.00 14.81
N LEU A 160 -52.96 -14.79 14.26
CA LEU A 160 -53.62 -14.59 12.97
C LEU A 160 -52.81 -15.19 11.82
N SER A 161 -51.49 -15.01 11.80
CA SER A 161 -50.62 -15.54 10.75
C SER A 161 -50.63 -17.07 10.70
N ARG A 162 -50.72 -17.75 11.85
CA ARG A 162 -50.83 -19.22 11.90
C ARG A 162 -52.14 -19.75 11.32
N SER A 163 -53.21 -18.95 11.33
CA SER A 163 -54.51 -19.29 10.74
C SER A 163 -54.53 -19.20 9.21
N LEU A 164 -53.52 -18.56 8.61
CA LEU A 164 -53.44 -18.38 7.15
C LEU A 164 -52.98 -19.66 6.43
N PRO A 165 -53.38 -19.86 5.16
CA PRO A 165 -52.86 -20.93 4.32
C PRO A 165 -51.33 -20.87 4.21
N GLU A 166 -50.67 -22.03 4.05
CA GLU A 166 -49.22 -22.12 3.88
C GLU A 166 -48.78 -21.45 2.57
N THR A 167 -48.43 -20.18 2.69
CA THR A 167 -48.04 -19.28 1.60
C THR A 167 -46.79 -18.51 1.99
N GLY A 168 -46.12 -17.90 1.01
CA GLY A 168 -44.96 -17.04 1.30
C GLY A 168 -45.31 -15.85 2.20
N GLN A 169 -46.55 -15.35 2.10
CA GLN A 169 -47.07 -14.27 2.94
C GLN A 169 -47.21 -14.68 4.41
N ARG A 170 -47.71 -15.90 4.69
CA ARG A 170 -47.74 -16.42 6.06
C ARG A 170 -46.34 -16.49 6.68
N LEU A 171 -45.36 -16.96 5.92
CA LEU A 171 -43.97 -17.08 6.39
C LEU A 171 -43.33 -15.71 6.68
N GLU A 172 -43.55 -14.72 5.80
CA GLU A 172 -43.09 -13.33 6.00
C GLU A 172 -43.62 -12.74 7.32
N LEU A 173 -44.93 -12.92 7.57
CA LEU A 173 -45.60 -12.37 8.74
C LEU A 173 -45.15 -13.07 10.04
N LEU A 174 -45.04 -14.41 10.02
CA LEU A 174 -44.54 -15.17 11.17
C LEU A 174 -43.10 -14.80 11.53
N LEU A 175 -42.21 -14.69 10.54
CA LEU A 175 -40.82 -14.29 10.79
C LEU A 175 -40.74 -12.94 11.51
N ARG A 176 -41.53 -11.95 11.07
CA ARG A 176 -41.55 -10.62 11.69
C ARG A 176 -42.15 -10.65 13.10
N ALA A 177 -43.30 -11.30 13.28
CA ALA A 177 -43.99 -11.36 14.57
C ALA A 177 -43.15 -12.10 15.64
N VAL A 178 -42.61 -13.27 15.29
CA VAL A 178 -41.78 -14.08 16.20
C VAL A 178 -40.47 -13.35 16.53
N THR A 179 -39.90 -12.58 15.60
CA THR A 179 -38.71 -11.75 15.87
C THR A 179 -38.99 -10.71 16.95
N VAL A 180 -40.12 -10.00 16.88
CA VAL A 180 -40.50 -9.01 17.92
C VAL A 180 -40.72 -9.70 19.27
N LEU A 181 -41.38 -10.86 19.29
CA LEU A 181 -41.57 -11.64 20.51
C LEU A 181 -40.22 -12.10 21.11
N PHE A 182 -39.28 -12.53 20.26
CA PHE A 182 -37.94 -12.92 20.69
C PHE A 182 -37.19 -11.74 21.32
N LEU A 183 -37.22 -10.56 20.68
CA LEU A 183 -36.59 -9.36 21.21
C LEU A 183 -37.24 -8.89 22.54
N ALA A 184 -38.57 -9.02 22.65
CA ALA A 184 -39.28 -8.73 23.90
C ALA A 184 -38.83 -9.67 25.03
N ALA A 185 -38.80 -10.99 24.77
CA ALA A 185 -38.33 -11.98 25.74
C ALA A 185 -36.86 -11.75 26.15
N ARG A 186 -35.99 -11.36 25.21
CA ARG A 186 -34.59 -10.99 25.50
C ARG A 186 -34.49 -9.79 26.43
N ARG A 187 -35.37 -8.80 26.26
CA ARG A 187 -35.37 -7.57 27.06
C ARG A 187 -36.01 -7.75 28.44
N GLU A 188 -36.96 -8.66 28.56
CA GLU A 188 -37.55 -9.10 29.83
C GLU A 188 -36.66 -10.10 30.59
N GLU A 189 -35.50 -10.46 30.02
CA GLU A 189 -34.56 -11.46 30.55
C GLU A 189 -35.20 -12.86 30.76
N ASP A 190 -36.30 -13.16 30.08
CA ASP A 190 -36.92 -14.49 30.08
C ASP A 190 -36.14 -15.43 29.15
N ALA A 191 -35.07 -16.02 29.69
CA ALA A 191 -34.20 -16.93 28.96
C ALA A 191 -34.93 -18.19 28.45
N HIS A 192 -35.96 -18.67 29.15
CA HIS A 192 -36.71 -19.84 28.71
C HIS A 192 -37.51 -19.51 27.45
N ARG A 193 -38.28 -18.42 27.49
CA ARG A 193 -39.11 -17.98 26.35
C ARG A 193 -38.25 -17.53 25.16
N ALA A 194 -37.13 -16.86 25.41
CA ALA A 194 -36.18 -16.48 24.36
C ALA A 194 -35.61 -17.70 23.61
N ARG A 195 -35.26 -18.78 24.32
CA ARG A 195 -34.77 -20.02 23.69
C ARG A 195 -35.85 -20.71 22.86
N GLU A 196 -37.09 -20.74 23.35
CA GLU A 196 -38.23 -21.31 22.63
C GLU A 196 -38.47 -20.58 21.30
N LEU A 197 -38.53 -19.25 21.35
CA LEU A 197 -38.75 -18.40 20.17
C LEU A 197 -37.55 -18.42 19.20
N ALA A 198 -36.31 -18.56 19.70
CA ALA A 198 -35.13 -18.70 18.84
C ALA A 198 -35.16 -20.01 18.04
N ARG A 199 -35.57 -21.13 18.64
CA ARG A 199 -35.75 -22.40 17.91
C ARG A 199 -36.85 -22.27 16.87
N GLU A 200 -37.92 -21.56 17.20
CA GLU A 200 -38.98 -21.31 16.24
C GLU A 200 -38.50 -20.45 15.05
N LEU A 201 -37.74 -19.38 15.31
CA LEU A 201 -37.11 -18.57 14.27
C LEU A 201 -36.18 -19.42 13.39
N GLU A 202 -35.40 -20.34 13.96
CA GLU A 202 -34.54 -21.25 13.19
C GLU A 202 -35.34 -22.09 12.19
N VAL A 203 -36.48 -22.66 12.61
CA VAL A 203 -37.36 -23.44 11.72
C VAL A 203 -37.95 -22.55 10.61
N LEU A 204 -38.44 -21.37 10.95
CA LEU A 204 -39.01 -20.43 9.97
C LEU A 204 -37.96 -19.93 8.98
N CYS A 205 -36.76 -19.61 9.46
CA CYS A 205 -35.64 -19.17 8.63
C CYS A 205 -35.17 -20.28 7.68
N GLN A 206 -35.06 -21.52 8.16
CA GLN A 206 -34.71 -22.66 7.31
C GLN A 206 -35.74 -22.85 6.20
N HIS A 207 -37.03 -22.77 6.53
CA HIS A 207 -38.10 -22.88 5.52
C HIS A 207 -38.04 -21.77 4.46
N GLN A 208 -37.66 -20.54 4.85
CA GLN A 208 -37.44 -19.44 3.90
C GLN A 208 -36.21 -19.68 3.01
N MET A 209 -35.13 -20.23 3.58
CA MET A 209 -33.92 -20.55 2.82
C MET A 209 -34.19 -21.67 1.79
N ASP A 210 -34.85 -22.75 2.21
CA ASP A 210 -35.20 -23.88 1.33
C ASP A 210 -36.09 -23.47 0.15
N ARG A 211 -36.97 -22.48 0.37
CA ARG A 211 -37.90 -21.98 -0.65
C ARG A 211 -37.23 -21.18 -1.75
N TRP A 212 -36.24 -20.35 -1.42
CA TRP A 212 -35.68 -19.35 -2.35
C TRP A 212 -34.25 -19.67 -2.82
N GLY A 213 -33.56 -20.60 -2.17
CA GLY A 213 -32.17 -20.96 -2.45
C GLY A 213 -31.16 -19.97 -1.85
N ASP A 214 -29.94 -20.46 -1.62
CA ASP A 214 -28.94 -19.81 -0.77
C ASP A 214 -28.49 -18.40 -1.18
N ASP A 215 -28.67 -18.02 -2.45
CA ASP A 215 -28.26 -16.72 -2.99
C ASP A 215 -29.39 -15.68 -3.07
N HIS A 216 -30.63 -16.07 -2.72
CA HIS A 216 -31.75 -15.15 -2.80
C HIS A 216 -31.71 -14.11 -1.66
N PRO A 217 -32.06 -12.82 -1.92
CA PRO A 217 -32.01 -11.78 -0.89
C PRO A 217 -32.83 -12.08 0.37
N LEU A 218 -33.93 -12.84 0.24
CA LEU A 218 -34.76 -13.28 1.37
C LEU A 218 -34.15 -14.46 2.13
N ALA A 219 -33.36 -15.31 1.46
CA ALA A 219 -32.64 -16.41 2.12
C ALA A 219 -31.44 -15.87 2.91
N LEU A 220 -30.74 -14.86 2.39
CA LEU A 220 -29.68 -14.15 3.12
C LEU A 220 -30.21 -13.42 4.36
N GLU A 221 -31.37 -12.79 4.26
CA GLU A 221 -32.04 -12.15 5.39
C GLU A 221 -32.41 -13.17 6.48
N ALA A 222 -32.96 -14.32 6.08
CA ALA A 222 -33.26 -15.43 6.99
C ALA A 222 -32.00 -16.00 7.67
N LEU A 223 -30.91 -16.18 6.92
CA LEU A 223 -29.63 -16.65 7.47
C LEU A 223 -29.10 -15.70 8.56
N VAL A 224 -29.19 -14.40 8.33
CA VAL A 224 -28.71 -13.37 9.27
C VAL A 224 -29.59 -13.32 10.51
N LEU A 225 -30.91 -13.40 10.34
CA LEU A 225 -31.85 -13.46 11.45
C LEU A 225 -31.61 -14.71 12.32
N MET A 226 -31.48 -15.87 11.69
CA MET A 226 -31.17 -17.13 12.37
C MET A 226 -29.83 -17.07 13.13
N ALA A 227 -28.77 -16.60 12.48
CA ALA A 227 -27.46 -16.48 13.12
C ALA A 227 -27.48 -15.46 14.28
N SER A 228 -28.21 -14.35 14.14
CA SER A 228 -28.36 -13.35 15.19
C SER A 228 -29.15 -13.88 16.39
N ALA A 229 -30.26 -14.60 16.15
CA ALA A 229 -31.05 -15.21 17.21
C ALA A 229 -30.24 -16.26 17.98
N ARG A 230 -29.50 -17.13 17.27
CA ARG A 230 -28.60 -18.11 17.88
C ARG A 230 -27.47 -17.45 18.66
N TYR A 231 -26.95 -16.33 18.16
CA TYR A 231 -25.88 -15.60 18.83
C TYR A 231 -26.38 -15.03 20.16
N GLU A 232 -27.57 -14.43 20.16
CA GLU A 232 -28.21 -13.91 21.36
C GLU A 232 -28.55 -15.01 22.38
N THR A 233 -28.91 -16.22 21.95
CA THR A 233 -29.06 -17.35 22.86
C THR A 233 -27.72 -17.86 23.41
N ALA A 234 -26.66 -17.90 22.59
CA ALA A 234 -25.33 -18.28 23.06
C ALA A 234 -24.77 -17.24 24.06
N ALA A 235 -25.09 -15.96 23.86
CA ALA A 235 -24.73 -14.89 24.78
C ALA A 235 -25.48 -14.97 26.11
N LEU A 236 -26.72 -15.50 26.13
CA LEU A 236 -27.44 -15.79 27.39
C LEU A 236 -26.78 -16.90 28.20
N ASP A 237 -26.20 -17.89 27.52
CA ASP A 237 -25.60 -19.07 28.14
C ASP A 237 -24.08 -18.87 28.43
N ASP A 238 -23.55 -17.65 28.20
CA ASP A 238 -22.11 -17.32 28.27
C ASP A 238 -21.22 -18.29 27.45
N ASP A 239 -21.78 -18.90 26.40
CA ASP A 239 -21.11 -19.86 25.53
C ASP A 239 -20.26 -19.12 24.48
N LEU A 240 -19.07 -18.70 24.93
CA LEU A 240 -18.11 -17.97 24.11
C LEU A 240 -17.76 -18.71 22.82
N GLU A 241 -17.68 -20.05 22.85
CA GLU A 241 -17.34 -20.84 21.66
C GLU A 241 -18.44 -20.76 20.61
N SER A 242 -19.71 -20.91 21.02
CA SER A 242 -20.84 -20.73 20.11
C SER A 242 -20.95 -19.29 19.60
N MET A 243 -20.70 -18.30 20.45
CA MET A 243 -20.67 -16.89 20.06
C MET A 243 -19.61 -16.61 18.98
N GLU A 244 -18.40 -17.16 19.13
CA GLU A 244 -17.31 -17.01 18.14
C GLU A 244 -17.68 -17.68 16.81
N ARG A 245 -18.18 -18.93 16.84
CA ARG A 245 -18.64 -19.64 15.63
C ARG A 245 -19.74 -18.87 14.89
N LEU A 246 -20.70 -18.30 15.62
CA LEU A 246 -21.81 -17.55 15.02
C LEU A 246 -21.37 -16.19 14.47
N THR A 247 -20.32 -15.60 15.04
CA THR A 247 -19.67 -14.40 14.49
C THR A 247 -19.07 -14.70 13.11
N ASP A 248 -18.41 -15.85 12.92
CA ASP A 248 -17.91 -16.29 11.61
C ASP A 248 -19.02 -16.53 10.58
N VAL A 249 -20.19 -17.00 11.04
CA VAL A 249 -21.38 -17.17 10.18
C VAL A 249 -21.90 -15.81 9.73
N LEU A 250 -22.01 -14.84 10.65
CA LEU A 250 -22.39 -13.47 10.32
C LEU A 250 -21.37 -12.77 9.41
N GLU A 251 -20.07 -13.06 9.55
CA GLU A 251 -19.03 -12.54 8.65
C GLU A 251 -19.22 -13.07 7.23
N ARG A 252 -19.40 -14.39 7.07
CA ARG A 252 -19.68 -15.00 5.76
C ARG A 252 -20.98 -14.49 5.15
N ALA A 253 -22.05 -14.35 5.95
CA ALA A 253 -23.31 -13.78 5.50
C ALA A 253 -23.15 -12.30 5.06
N SER A 254 -22.33 -11.52 5.77
CA SER A 254 -22.01 -10.13 5.43
C SER A 254 -21.26 -10.05 4.10
N GLN A 255 -20.24 -10.89 3.90
CA GLN A 255 -19.47 -10.95 2.66
C GLN A 255 -20.37 -11.34 1.48
N ARG A 256 -21.17 -12.40 1.64
CA ARG A 256 -22.10 -12.88 0.59
C ARG A 256 -23.17 -11.85 0.25
N SER A 257 -23.74 -11.18 1.26
CA SER A 257 -24.70 -10.10 1.04
C SER A 257 -24.08 -8.92 0.29
N ALA A 258 -22.83 -8.56 0.61
CA ALA A 258 -22.11 -7.50 -0.07
C ALA A 258 -21.76 -7.84 -1.53
N THR A 259 -21.48 -9.11 -1.85
CA THR A 259 -21.22 -9.56 -3.23
C THR A 259 -22.50 -9.64 -4.07
N THR A 260 -23.60 -10.12 -3.49
CA THR A 260 -24.85 -10.35 -4.23
C THR A 260 -25.64 -9.06 -4.42
N LEU A 261 -25.73 -8.22 -3.37
CA LEU A 261 -26.56 -7.02 -3.37
C LEU A 261 -25.75 -5.72 -3.58
N GLY A 262 -24.43 -5.78 -3.37
CA GLY A 262 -23.54 -4.62 -3.36
C GLY A 262 -23.24 -4.11 -1.95
N ILE A 263 -22.02 -3.62 -1.73
CA ILE A 263 -21.49 -3.18 -0.42
C ILE A 263 -22.33 -2.05 0.23
N ARG A 264 -22.99 -1.25 -0.60
CA ARG A 264 -23.84 -0.11 -0.18
C ARG A 264 -25.33 -0.47 -0.10
N HIS A 265 -25.69 -1.72 -0.36
CA HIS A 265 -27.09 -2.13 -0.25
C HIS A 265 -27.54 -2.16 1.22
N PRO A 266 -28.74 -1.65 1.55
CA PRO A 266 -29.19 -1.53 2.95
C PRO A 266 -29.21 -2.87 3.69
N ARG A 267 -29.65 -3.95 3.03
CA ARG A 267 -29.60 -5.30 3.61
C ARG A 267 -28.17 -5.75 3.94
N ALA A 268 -27.20 -5.50 3.06
CA ALA A 268 -25.79 -5.86 3.31
C ALA A 268 -25.19 -5.03 4.46
N LYS A 269 -25.62 -3.77 4.61
CA LYS A 269 -25.23 -2.91 5.72
C LYS A 269 -25.82 -3.39 7.06
N ALA A 270 -27.09 -3.80 7.08
CA ALA A 270 -27.73 -4.37 8.27
C ALA A 270 -26.96 -5.59 8.80
N VAL A 271 -26.53 -6.50 7.91
CA VAL A 271 -25.69 -7.65 8.30
C VAL A 271 -24.36 -7.19 8.92
N ARG A 272 -23.71 -6.19 8.32
CA ARG A 272 -22.45 -5.65 8.85
C ARG A 272 -22.62 -4.98 10.22
N THR A 273 -23.76 -4.32 10.44
CA THR A 273 -24.09 -3.74 11.76
C THR A 273 -24.27 -4.85 12.80
N ALA A 274 -25.02 -5.91 12.47
CA ALA A 274 -25.18 -7.07 13.34
C ALA A 274 -23.83 -7.74 13.65
N LEU A 275 -22.99 -7.95 12.64
CA LEU A 275 -21.63 -8.48 12.80
C LEU A 275 -20.76 -7.59 13.70
N THR A 276 -20.85 -6.27 13.53
CA THR A 276 -20.06 -5.32 14.35
C THR A 276 -20.47 -5.40 15.82
N ARG A 277 -21.78 -5.47 16.08
CA ARG A 277 -22.31 -5.67 17.44
C ARG A 277 -21.86 -7.01 18.02
N ALA A 278 -21.96 -8.10 17.26
CA ALA A 278 -21.51 -9.42 17.69
C ALA A 278 -19.99 -9.43 18.00
N HIS A 279 -19.16 -8.81 17.16
CA HIS A 279 -17.73 -8.66 17.45
C HIS A 279 -17.46 -7.89 18.75
N GLU A 280 -18.20 -6.81 19.00
CA GLU A 280 -18.03 -6.00 20.19
C GLU A 280 -18.46 -6.77 21.45
N THR A 281 -19.64 -7.40 21.44
CA THR A 281 -20.15 -8.21 22.55
C THR A 281 -19.24 -9.40 22.84
N THR A 282 -18.85 -10.19 21.83
CA THR A 282 -17.91 -11.32 21.99
C THR A 282 -16.58 -10.86 22.57
N ARG A 283 -16.07 -9.70 22.15
CA ARG A 283 -14.84 -9.12 22.70
C ARG A 283 -15.01 -8.68 24.16
N GLN A 284 -16.15 -8.09 24.52
CA GLN A 284 -16.45 -7.70 25.89
C GLN A 284 -16.58 -8.92 26.81
N THR A 285 -17.32 -9.96 26.39
CA THR A 285 -17.44 -11.23 27.12
C THR A 285 -16.09 -11.93 27.28
N ARG A 286 -15.28 -12.00 26.21
CA ARG A 286 -13.91 -12.51 26.26
C ARG A 286 -13.04 -11.68 27.23
N ALA A 287 -13.16 -10.36 27.21
CA ALA A 287 -12.41 -9.49 28.13
C ALA A 287 -12.86 -9.69 29.58
N ALA A 288 -14.15 -9.87 29.85
CA ALA A 288 -14.69 -10.16 31.17
C ALA A 288 -14.17 -11.51 31.70
N LEU A 289 -14.17 -12.56 30.85
CA LEU A 289 -13.61 -13.88 31.17
C LEU A 289 -12.08 -13.85 31.39
N LEU A 290 -11.38 -12.91 30.73
CA LEU A 290 -9.93 -12.69 30.89
C LEU A 290 -9.56 -11.68 31.98
N THR A 291 -10.54 -11.06 32.65
CA THR A 291 -10.30 -10.16 33.79
C THR A 291 -10.09 -11.02 35.04
N PRO A 292 -8.94 -10.92 35.74
CA PRO A 292 -8.58 -11.87 36.77
C PRO A 292 -9.40 -11.65 38.03
N ALA A 293 -10.47 -12.42 38.22
CA ALA A 293 -10.89 -12.78 39.57
C ALA A 293 -9.76 -13.62 40.18
N ALA A 294 -9.16 -13.09 41.24
CA ALA A 294 -8.04 -13.67 41.98
C ALA A 294 -8.24 -15.18 42.23
N THR A 295 -7.73 -15.99 41.33
CA THR A 295 -7.66 -17.43 41.46
C THR A 295 -6.19 -17.77 41.60
N ALA A 296 -5.88 -18.39 42.74
CA ALA A 296 -4.56 -18.83 43.12
C ALA A 296 -3.88 -19.59 41.96
N PRO A 297 -2.54 -19.46 41.80
CA PRO A 297 -1.83 -20.12 40.71
C PRO A 297 -2.06 -21.62 40.79
N ARG A 298 -2.67 -22.20 39.74
CA ARG A 298 -2.66 -23.65 39.55
C ARG A 298 -1.20 -24.10 39.45
N PRO A 299 -0.81 -25.21 40.11
CA PRO A 299 0.54 -25.72 40.00
C PRO A 299 0.83 -26.05 38.54
N GLN A 300 1.92 -25.50 37.99
CA GLN A 300 2.47 -25.95 36.73
C GLN A 300 2.81 -27.44 36.86
N PRO A 301 2.35 -28.32 35.95
CA PRO A 301 2.87 -29.67 35.88
C PRO A 301 4.37 -29.61 35.54
N ALA A 302 5.13 -30.56 36.10
CA ALA A 302 6.58 -30.61 35.96
C ALA A 302 7.03 -30.64 34.48
N PRO A 303 8.21 -30.09 34.13
CA PRO A 303 8.62 -29.81 32.75
C PRO A 303 8.88 -31.02 31.83
N ASP A 304 8.75 -32.26 32.34
CA ASP A 304 9.31 -33.44 31.67
C ASP A 304 8.30 -34.28 30.86
N GLN A 305 7.04 -33.86 30.71
CA GLN A 305 6.00 -34.71 30.07
C GLN A 305 4.99 -34.00 29.14
N GLN A 306 5.34 -32.87 28.50
CA GLN A 306 4.52 -32.33 27.41
C GLN A 306 5.10 -32.72 26.04
N PRO A 307 4.34 -33.36 25.13
CA PRO A 307 4.79 -33.59 23.76
C PRO A 307 5.05 -32.23 23.09
N LEU A 308 6.31 -32.04 22.68
CA LEU A 308 6.78 -30.78 22.09
C LEU A 308 6.22 -30.64 20.67
N LEU A 309 5.12 -29.92 20.51
CA LEU A 309 4.58 -29.53 19.21
C LEU A 309 5.63 -28.77 18.38
N VAL A 310 5.81 -29.17 17.12
CA VAL A 310 6.70 -28.48 16.18
C VAL A 310 5.87 -27.62 15.23
N LEU A 311 6.18 -26.33 15.12
CA LEU A 311 5.59 -25.44 14.11
C LEU A 311 6.45 -25.45 12.86
N GLU A 312 5.87 -25.70 11.69
CA GLU A 312 6.52 -25.36 10.43
C GLU A 312 5.92 -24.07 9.87
N LEU A 313 6.73 -23.01 9.82
CA LEU A 313 6.34 -21.73 9.26
C LEU A 313 6.87 -21.60 7.83
N LEU A 314 5.97 -21.68 6.86
CA LEU A 314 6.24 -21.48 5.44
C LEU A 314 6.19 -19.98 5.14
N VAL A 315 7.33 -19.41 4.72
CA VAL A 315 7.47 -17.99 4.37
C VAL A 315 7.95 -17.87 2.93
N HIS A 316 7.01 -17.68 2.01
CA HIS A 316 7.35 -17.56 0.59
C HIS A 316 7.85 -16.15 0.24
N GLY A 317 8.47 -16.01 -0.95
CA GLY A 317 8.79 -14.71 -1.53
C GLY A 317 7.54 -13.94 -2.00
N ILE A 318 7.77 -12.78 -2.63
CA ILE A 318 6.71 -11.85 -3.08
C ILE A 318 5.84 -12.44 -4.21
N ASP A 319 6.31 -13.51 -4.85
CA ASP A 319 5.64 -14.15 -5.97
C ASP A 319 4.39 -14.93 -5.56
N GLY A 320 3.32 -14.22 -5.18
CA GLY A 320 1.92 -14.62 -5.28
C GLY A 320 1.50 -16.02 -4.82
N ALA A 321 2.36 -16.77 -4.12
CA ALA A 321 2.11 -18.13 -3.72
C ALA A 321 0.93 -18.09 -2.77
N THR A 322 -0.13 -18.75 -3.20
CA THR A 322 -1.36 -18.75 -2.42
C THR A 322 -1.16 -19.65 -1.21
N PRO A 323 -1.87 -19.41 -0.09
CA PRO A 323 -1.73 -20.28 1.07
C PRO A 323 -2.02 -21.75 0.72
N GLU A 324 -2.91 -22.02 -0.25
CA GLU A 324 -3.21 -23.36 -0.75
C GLU A 324 -2.01 -24.00 -1.43
N GLN A 325 -1.25 -23.24 -2.23
CA GLN A 325 -0.02 -23.74 -2.86
C GLN A 325 1.08 -24.00 -1.84
N MET A 326 1.20 -23.14 -0.82
CA MET A 326 2.22 -23.28 0.22
C MET A 326 1.94 -24.50 1.11
N LEU A 327 0.68 -24.68 1.54
CA LEU A 327 0.25 -25.77 2.40
C LEU A 327 -0.06 -27.07 1.66
N GLY A 328 -0.21 -27.00 0.32
CA GLY A 328 -0.58 -28.14 -0.51
C GLY A 328 -2.01 -28.64 -0.31
N ASP A 329 -2.91 -27.80 0.22
CA ASP A 329 -4.32 -28.14 0.46
C ASP A 329 -5.22 -26.97 0.01
N PRO A 330 -6.30 -27.22 -0.76
CA PRO A 330 -7.24 -26.17 -1.16
C PRO A 330 -8.11 -25.60 -0.02
N ARG A 331 -8.23 -26.31 1.11
CA ARG A 331 -9.05 -25.95 2.27
C ARG A 331 -8.18 -25.27 3.32
N VAL A 332 -7.88 -24.01 3.10
CA VAL A 332 -7.10 -23.19 4.03
C VAL A 332 -7.98 -22.21 4.80
N VAL A 333 -7.62 -21.97 6.06
CA VAL A 333 -8.31 -21.04 6.95
C VAL A 333 -7.31 -20.00 7.43
N ARG A 334 -7.72 -18.73 7.44
CA ARG A 334 -6.94 -17.65 8.06
C ARG A 334 -7.05 -17.75 9.58
N VAL A 335 -5.93 -18.05 10.24
CA VAL A 335 -5.86 -18.19 11.71
C VAL A 335 -5.42 -16.91 12.42
N GLY A 336 -4.88 -15.93 11.67
CA GLY A 336 -4.53 -14.62 12.22
C GLY A 336 -4.09 -13.62 11.16
N GLY A 337 -4.09 -12.34 11.50
CA GLY A 337 -3.75 -11.24 10.58
C GLY A 337 -4.96 -10.60 9.90
N ASP A 338 -4.76 -9.97 8.74
CA ASP A 338 -5.80 -9.25 7.99
C ASP A 338 -5.80 -9.62 6.49
N ASP A 339 -6.50 -8.83 5.65
CA ASP A 339 -6.58 -9.06 4.21
C ASP A 339 -5.27 -8.76 3.45
N VAL A 340 -4.25 -8.23 4.11
CA VAL A 340 -2.99 -7.78 3.52
C VAL A 340 -1.83 -8.70 3.92
N ALA A 341 -1.74 -9.07 5.20
CA ALA A 341 -0.82 -10.10 5.67
C ALA A 341 -1.45 -10.94 6.77
N ALA A 342 -1.34 -12.27 6.62
CA ALA A 342 -2.05 -13.22 7.45
C ALA A 342 -1.37 -14.58 7.53
N LEU A 343 -1.62 -15.27 8.64
CA LEU A 343 -1.27 -16.65 8.88
C LEU A 343 -2.43 -17.54 8.47
N HIS A 344 -2.11 -18.61 7.75
CA HIS A 344 -3.07 -19.59 7.28
C HIS A 344 -2.65 -20.98 7.71
N ARG A 345 -3.63 -21.82 8.03
CA ARG A 345 -3.47 -23.27 8.25
C ARG A 345 -4.38 -24.03 7.31
N LYS A 346 -4.15 -25.33 7.19
CA LYS A 346 -5.19 -26.23 6.65
C LYS A 346 -6.37 -26.24 7.61
N ALA A 347 -7.58 -26.42 7.09
CA ALA A 347 -8.79 -26.48 7.90
C ALA A 347 -8.73 -27.57 8.99
N GLU A 348 -8.03 -28.68 8.72
CA GLU A 348 -7.83 -29.79 9.66
C GLU A 348 -6.80 -29.50 10.77
N ASP A 349 -5.97 -28.46 10.61
CA ASP A 349 -4.88 -28.11 11.55
C ASP A 349 -5.25 -26.92 12.47
N THR A 350 -6.50 -26.45 12.41
CA THR A 350 -6.94 -25.22 13.09
C THR A 350 -6.92 -25.36 14.62
N ASP A 351 -7.16 -26.57 15.12
CA ASP A 351 -7.21 -26.96 16.53
C ASP A 351 -5.99 -27.79 16.96
N ALA A 352 -4.88 -27.74 16.21
CA ALA A 352 -3.70 -28.60 16.43
C ALA A 352 -3.15 -28.55 17.87
N GLU A 353 -3.21 -27.39 18.53
CA GLU A 353 -2.80 -27.22 19.93
C GLU A 353 -3.67 -28.00 20.93
N GLN A 354 -4.92 -28.33 20.56
CA GLN A 354 -5.84 -29.13 21.37
C GLN A 354 -5.64 -30.65 21.17
N ARG A 355 -4.97 -31.04 20.07
CA ARG A 355 -4.71 -32.44 19.68
C ARG A 355 -3.21 -32.72 19.50
N PRO A 356 -2.35 -32.49 20.51
CA PRO A 356 -0.90 -32.60 20.34
C PRO A 356 -0.41 -34.01 20.00
N GLU A 357 -1.22 -35.02 20.34
CA GLU A 357 -0.97 -36.43 20.04
C GLU A 357 -0.92 -36.73 18.55
N ASP A 358 -1.75 -36.04 17.75
CA ASP A 358 -1.83 -36.23 16.29
C ASP A 358 -0.57 -35.69 15.58
N TYR A 359 0.16 -34.78 16.21
CA TYR A 359 1.33 -34.09 15.65
C TYR A 359 2.66 -34.55 16.29
N ARG A 360 2.68 -35.74 16.89
CA ARG A 360 3.93 -36.30 17.45
C ARG A 360 5.02 -36.47 16.40
N ASP A 361 4.67 -36.99 15.23
CA ASP A 361 5.65 -37.37 14.19
C ASP A 361 5.77 -36.35 13.04
N HIS A 362 4.96 -35.28 13.05
CA HIS A 362 4.98 -34.25 12.00
C HIS A 362 4.65 -32.85 12.54
N PRO A 363 5.17 -31.78 11.91
CA PRO A 363 4.90 -30.42 12.36
C PRO A 363 3.48 -29.97 12.03
N VAL A 364 3.03 -28.93 12.72
CA VAL A 364 1.85 -28.13 12.37
C VAL A 364 2.25 -27.13 11.28
N PRO A 365 1.76 -27.25 10.04
CA PRO A 365 2.16 -26.38 8.95
C PRO A 365 1.35 -25.07 8.94
N GLU A 366 2.05 -23.94 8.86
CA GLU A 366 1.47 -22.61 8.72
C GLU A 366 2.07 -21.85 7.55
N ALA A 367 1.20 -21.26 6.72
CA ALA A 367 1.61 -20.36 5.66
C ALA A 367 1.46 -18.91 6.09
N TYR A 368 2.57 -18.15 6.09
CA TYR A 368 2.52 -16.71 6.24
C TYR A 368 2.45 -16.04 4.86
N THR A 369 1.30 -15.44 4.53
CA THR A 369 1.11 -14.70 3.29
C THR A 369 1.23 -13.21 3.54
N TRP A 370 2.01 -12.55 2.69
CA TRP A 370 2.33 -11.13 2.83
C TRP A 370 2.51 -10.42 1.48
N ALA A 371 2.29 -11.13 0.37
CA ALA A 371 2.51 -10.60 -0.98
C ALA A 371 1.66 -9.36 -1.29
N ARG A 372 0.55 -9.12 -0.58
CA ARG A 372 -0.26 -7.91 -0.70
C ARG A 372 0.35 -6.68 0.01
N LEU A 373 1.30 -6.88 0.94
CA LEU A 373 2.18 -5.80 1.44
C LEU A 373 3.16 -5.35 0.35
N ALA A 374 3.54 -6.29 -0.53
CA ALA A 374 4.45 -6.01 -1.62
C ALA A 374 3.68 -5.46 -2.83
N PRO A 375 4.21 -4.43 -3.51
CA PRO A 375 3.29 -3.44 -4.05
C PRO A 375 2.91 -3.63 -5.53
N GLY A 376 2.88 -4.88 -5.98
CA GLY A 376 2.57 -5.27 -7.37
C GLY A 376 1.08 -5.22 -7.75
N THR A 377 0.17 -5.09 -6.77
CA THR A 377 -1.27 -5.30 -6.95
C THR A 377 -2.13 -4.02 -6.92
N SER A 378 -1.57 -2.84 -6.62
CA SER A 378 -2.35 -1.60 -6.46
C SER A 378 -2.48 -0.76 -7.74
N PRO A 379 -3.67 -0.18 -8.04
CA PRO A 379 -3.85 0.77 -9.13
C PRO A 379 -3.10 2.08 -8.83
N GLY A 380 -2.09 2.42 -9.65
CA GLY A 380 -1.27 3.62 -9.49
C GLY A 380 0.20 3.48 -9.93
N ARG A 381 0.53 2.62 -10.91
CA ARG A 381 1.92 2.31 -11.28
C ARG A 381 2.74 3.49 -11.79
N VAL A 382 2.12 4.48 -12.43
CA VAL A 382 2.81 5.70 -12.90
C VAL A 382 3.45 6.46 -11.73
N LEU A 383 2.72 6.62 -10.62
CA LEU A 383 3.24 7.24 -9.41
C LEU A 383 4.42 6.45 -8.83
N GLN A 384 4.46 5.12 -8.99
CA GLN A 384 5.54 4.29 -8.45
C GLN A 384 6.88 4.56 -9.13
N TYR A 385 6.89 4.85 -10.44
CA TYR A 385 8.10 5.23 -11.15
C TYR A 385 8.59 6.61 -10.74
N LEU A 386 7.67 7.55 -10.50
CA LEU A 386 8.04 8.85 -9.94
C LEU A 386 8.72 8.65 -8.58
N LEU A 387 8.21 7.76 -7.71
CA LEU A 387 8.79 7.52 -6.39
C LEU A 387 10.06 6.64 -6.39
N LEU A 388 10.43 6.03 -7.52
CA LEU A 388 11.59 5.13 -7.61
C LEU A 388 12.91 5.75 -7.12
N PRO A 389 13.29 6.99 -7.50
CA PRO A 389 14.56 7.53 -7.06
C PRO A 389 14.57 7.88 -5.56
N PHE A 390 13.39 8.16 -4.96
CA PHE A 390 13.26 8.30 -3.51
C PHE A 390 13.53 6.97 -2.78
N MET A 391 13.09 5.86 -3.35
CA MET A 391 13.41 4.53 -2.84
C MET A 391 14.90 4.21 -2.99
N VAL A 392 15.50 4.50 -4.15
CA VAL A 392 16.93 4.23 -4.42
C VAL A 392 17.84 5.06 -3.50
N VAL A 393 17.55 6.35 -3.27
CA VAL A 393 18.33 7.17 -2.31
C VAL A 393 18.15 6.68 -0.88
N ASN A 394 16.97 6.19 -0.51
CA ASN A 394 16.75 5.55 0.80
C ASN A 394 17.57 4.27 0.94
N LEU A 395 17.65 3.46 -0.12
CA LEU A 395 18.46 2.25 -0.17
C LEU A 395 19.94 2.54 0.03
N ALA A 396 20.45 3.63 -0.55
CA ALA A 396 21.85 4.05 -0.41
C ALA A 396 22.30 4.22 1.05
N HIS A 397 21.38 4.55 1.96
CA HIS A 397 21.68 4.63 3.40
C HIS A 397 22.09 3.28 3.99
N TRP A 398 21.45 2.22 3.52
CA TRP A 398 21.63 0.85 4.00
C TRP A 398 22.82 0.16 3.34
N MET A 399 23.26 0.62 2.15
CA MET A 399 24.39 0.07 1.40
C MET A 399 25.78 0.39 2.01
N ARG A 400 25.82 0.89 3.24
CA ARG A 400 27.05 1.31 3.92
C ARG A 400 28.01 0.13 4.16
N PRO A 401 29.32 0.27 3.84
CA PRO A 401 30.32 -0.70 4.22
C PRO A 401 30.42 -0.89 5.75
N PRO A 402 30.80 -2.08 6.24
CA PRO A 402 31.04 -2.31 7.65
C PRO A 402 32.23 -1.46 8.11
N ALA A 403 32.21 -1.02 9.37
CA ALA A 403 33.29 -0.24 9.94
C ALA A 403 33.47 -0.54 11.43
N ARG A 404 34.69 -0.94 11.80
CA ARG A 404 35.12 -1.06 13.20
C ARG A 404 35.72 0.29 13.64
N GLY A 405 35.20 0.86 14.73
CA GLY A 405 35.76 2.08 15.34
C GLY A 405 35.53 3.44 14.65
N LEU A 406 34.93 3.50 13.44
CA LEU A 406 34.77 4.76 12.67
C LEU A 406 33.39 5.43 12.83
N ARG A 407 32.94 5.61 14.08
CA ARG A 407 31.59 6.16 14.38
C ARG A 407 31.32 7.50 13.69
N ARG A 408 32.30 8.40 13.58
CA ARG A 408 32.15 9.71 12.93
C ARG A 408 31.94 9.57 11.42
N THR A 409 32.74 8.74 10.74
CA THR A 409 32.64 8.50 9.30
C THR A 409 31.33 7.81 8.93
N SER A 410 30.87 6.84 9.72
CA SER A 410 29.56 6.21 9.54
C SER A 410 28.40 7.19 9.71
N ARG A 411 28.53 8.18 10.61
CA ARG A 411 27.55 9.27 10.76
C ARG A 411 27.57 10.21 9.57
N LEU A 412 28.76 10.59 9.11
CA LEU A 412 28.92 11.45 7.93
C LEU A 412 28.28 10.80 6.69
N HIS A 413 28.47 9.50 6.49
CA HIS A 413 27.78 8.74 5.45
C HIS A 413 26.25 8.92 5.53
N GLY A 414 25.65 8.65 6.70
CA GLY A 414 24.21 8.78 6.89
C GLY A 414 23.70 10.21 6.68
N LEU A 415 24.49 11.22 7.07
CA LEU A 415 24.20 12.63 6.83
C LEU A 415 24.21 12.96 5.33
N LEU A 416 25.27 12.56 4.61
CA LEU A 416 25.40 12.83 3.18
C LEU A 416 24.26 12.22 2.38
N VAL A 417 23.85 10.98 2.69
CA VAL A 417 22.69 10.36 2.02
C VAL A 417 21.39 11.11 2.32
N ARG A 418 21.18 11.59 3.56
CA ARG A 418 19.99 12.40 3.90
C ARG A 418 19.99 13.77 3.22
N LEU A 419 21.15 14.42 3.09
CA LEU A 419 21.28 15.66 2.34
C LEU A 419 21.00 15.45 0.84
N ALA A 420 21.47 14.33 0.27
CA ALA A 420 21.14 13.96 -1.11
C ALA A 420 19.64 13.63 -1.27
N ALA A 421 19.02 12.99 -0.27
CA ALA A 421 17.58 12.75 -0.25
C ALA A 421 16.79 14.08 -0.17
N LEU A 422 17.22 15.02 0.66
CA LEU A 422 16.62 16.36 0.75
C LEU A 422 16.76 17.11 -0.59
N SER A 423 17.94 17.09 -1.21
CA SER A 423 18.17 17.76 -2.49
C SER A 423 17.33 17.17 -3.62
N LEU A 424 16.99 15.88 -3.58
CA LEU A 424 16.03 15.27 -4.51
C LEU A 424 14.60 15.84 -4.34
N THR A 425 14.15 16.07 -3.10
CA THR A 425 12.86 16.73 -2.87
C THR A 425 12.87 18.16 -3.40
N VAL A 426 13.95 18.91 -3.14
CA VAL A 426 14.13 20.26 -3.67
C VAL A 426 14.14 20.23 -5.20
N MET A 427 14.87 19.31 -5.84
CA MET A 427 14.91 19.16 -7.30
C MET A 427 13.52 18.93 -7.91
N VAL A 428 12.70 18.06 -7.31
CA VAL A 428 11.33 17.81 -7.79
C VAL A 428 10.48 19.08 -7.71
N VAL A 429 10.53 19.79 -6.58
CA VAL A 429 9.78 21.04 -6.42
C VAL A 429 10.29 22.11 -7.37
N THR A 430 11.62 22.27 -7.50
CA THR A 430 12.26 23.17 -8.46
C THR A 430 11.78 22.86 -9.88
N ALA A 431 11.80 21.61 -10.32
CA ALA A 431 11.34 21.23 -11.66
C ALA A 431 9.88 21.61 -11.92
N VAL A 432 8.99 21.42 -10.94
CA VAL A 432 7.59 21.86 -11.06
C VAL A 432 7.49 23.39 -11.09
N CYS A 433 8.34 24.10 -10.35
CA CYS A 433 8.41 25.57 -10.40
C CYS A 433 8.93 26.05 -11.77
N GLU A 434 9.94 25.40 -12.37
CA GLU A 434 10.40 25.72 -13.73
C GLU A 434 9.25 25.59 -14.75
N LEU A 435 8.46 24.52 -14.65
CA LEU A 435 7.32 24.28 -15.54
C LEU A 435 6.21 25.33 -15.37
N SER A 436 5.83 25.61 -14.12
CA SER A 436 4.62 26.38 -13.80
C SER A 436 4.86 27.86 -13.51
N MET A 437 5.89 28.17 -12.72
CA MET A 437 6.21 29.54 -12.33
C MET A 437 7.09 30.23 -13.38
N ASP A 438 8.16 29.58 -13.87
CA ASP A 438 9.07 30.18 -14.85
C ASP A 438 8.48 30.14 -16.27
N LEU A 439 8.35 28.96 -16.88
CA LEU A 439 7.91 28.87 -18.29
C LEU A 439 6.48 29.35 -18.52
N ALA A 440 5.53 28.91 -17.71
CA ALA A 440 4.12 29.24 -17.89
C ALA A 440 3.76 30.64 -17.39
N ALA A 441 3.95 30.92 -16.09
CA ALA A 441 3.47 32.15 -15.46
C ALA A 441 4.38 33.37 -15.71
N TRP A 442 5.70 33.20 -15.73
CA TRP A 442 6.65 34.31 -15.89
C TRP A 442 6.93 34.61 -17.37
N GLN A 443 7.35 33.60 -18.14
CA GLN A 443 7.78 33.77 -19.53
C GLN A 443 6.60 33.82 -20.51
N CYS A 444 5.81 32.74 -20.64
CA CYS A 444 4.78 32.67 -21.68
C CYS A 444 3.62 33.64 -21.43
N ALA A 445 3.07 33.68 -20.21
CA ALA A 445 2.02 34.66 -19.88
C ALA A 445 2.54 36.12 -19.90
N GLY A 446 3.85 36.32 -19.74
CA GLY A 446 4.52 37.61 -19.90
C GLY A 446 4.79 38.03 -21.34
N SER A 447 4.76 37.09 -22.29
CA SER A 447 5.01 37.32 -23.71
C SER A 447 3.69 37.36 -24.48
N VAL A 448 3.40 38.48 -25.12
CA VAL A 448 2.20 38.64 -25.94
C VAL A 448 2.16 37.63 -27.09
N ALA A 449 3.31 37.29 -27.67
CA ALA A 449 3.40 36.30 -28.75
C ALA A 449 3.03 34.89 -28.27
N CYS A 450 3.58 34.45 -27.14
CA CYS A 450 3.30 33.13 -26.58
C CYS A 450 1.87 33.03 -26.03
N ALA A 451 1.42 34.03 -25.26
CA ALA A 451 0.10 34.04 -24.63
C ALA A 451 -1.05 34.00 -25.64
N ARG A 452 -0.90 34.60 -26.83
CA ARG A 452 -1.90 34.53 -27.92
C ARG A 452 -2.14 33.09 -28.39
N GLY A 453 -1.09 32.29 -28.56
CA GLY A 453 -1.20 30.88 -28.95
C GLY A 453 -1.81 29.97 -27.86
N GLN A 454 -1.85 30.44 -26.62
CA GLN A 454 -2.28 29.68 -25.43
C GLN A 454 -3.50 30.31 -24.73
N ARG A 455 -4.22 31.19 -25.43
CA ARG A 455 -5.26 32.05 -24.83
C ARG A 455 -6.43 31.28 -24.20
N PHE A 456 -6.70 30.05 -24.66
CA PHE A 456 -7.79 29.20 -24.17
C PHE A 456 -7.69 28.84 -22.67
N TRP A 457 -6.49 28.86 -22.09
CA TRP A 457 -6.29 28.50 -20.67
C TRP A 457 -5.45 29.52 -19.90
N MET A 458 -4.62 30.32 -20.57
CA MET A 458 -3.78 31.37 -19.94
C MET A 458 -4.27 32.80 -20.17
N GLY A 459 -5.33 33.00 -20.98
CA GLY A 459 -5.76 34.34 -21.41
C GLY A 459 -6.07 35.30 -20.26
N PHE A 460 -6.55 34.80 -19.11
CA PHE A 460 -6.84 35.61 -17.94
C PHE A 460 -5.57 36.18 -17.25
N MET A 461 -4.42 35.52 -17.42
CA MET A 461 -3.12 35.94 -16.85
C MET A 461 -2.23 36.64 -17.87
N ALA A 462 -2.62 36.70 -19.15
CA ALA A 462 -1.79 37.25 -20.21
C ALA A 462 -1.46 38.73 -19.95
N ALA A 463 -0.23 39.14 -20.23
CA ALA A 463 0.23 40.51 -20.00
C ALA A 463 -0.60 41.56 -20.78
N ASP A 464 -1.16 41.20 -21.94
CA ASP A 464 -2.02 42.05 -22.76
C ASP A 464 -3.50 42.03 -22.35
N SER A 465 -3.89 41.24 -21.34
CA SER A 465 -5.29 41.12 -20.91
C SER A 465 -5.82 42.36 -20.19
N GLY A 466 -4.94 43.22 -19.66
CA GLY A 466 -5.31 44.39 -18.84
C GLY A 466 -6.04 44.05 -17.53
N GLY A 467 -6.24 42.76 -17.21
CA GLY A 467 -7.00 42.28 -16.08
C GLY A 467 -6.19 42.24 -14.77
N TRP A 468 -6.88 41.98 -13.65
CA TRP A 468 -6.26 41.92 -12.32
C TRP A 468 -5.10 40.91 -12.25
N TRP A 469 -5.20 39.78 -12.95
CA TRP A 469 -4.17 38.73 -12.95
C TRP A 469 -2.99 38.98 -13.90
N ALA A 470 -2.98 40.08 -14.66
CA ALA A 470 -1.93 40.39 -15.65
C ALA A 470 -0.60 40.81 -15.00
N GLN A 471 -0.56 41.21 -13.72
CA GLN A 471 0.67 41.63 -13.06
C GLN A 471 1.59 40.43 -12.72
N PRO A 472 2.92 40.53 -12.91
CA PRO A 472 3.84 39.40 -12.74
C PRO A 472 3.70 38.67 -11.39
N GLY A 473 3.60 39.40 -10.28
CA GLY A 473 3.48 38.81 -8.95
C GLY A 473 2.20 38.00 -8.73
N ARG A 474 1.08 38.40 -9.36
CA ARG A 474 -0.19 37.66 -9.30
C ARG A 474 -0.17 36.42 -10.20
N ARG A 475 0.51 36.50 -11.35
CA ARG A 475 0.78 35.32 -12.19
C ARG A 475 1.60 34.27 -11.43
N LEU A 476 2.65 34.71 -10.73
CA LEU A 476 3.46 33.82 -9.90
C LEU A 476 2.66 33.18 -8.77
N ALA A 477 1.70 33.91 -8.17
CA ALA A 477 0.79 33.33 -7.18
C ALA A 477 -0.03 32.16 -7.76
N VAL A 478 -0.60 32.31 -8.97
CA VAL A 478 -1.28 31.20 -9.67
C VAL A 478 -0.31 30.09 -10.05
N GLY A 479 0.87 30.45 -10.57
CA GLY A 479 1.94 29.51 -10.91
C GLY A 479 2.47 28.70 -9.73
N SER A 480 2.27 29.17 -8.49
CA SER A 480 2.66 28.44 -7.27
C SER A 480 1.68 27.31 -6.89
N LEU A 481 0.50 27.24 -7.51
CA LEU A 481 -0.50 26.20 -7.19
C LEU A 481 -0.02 24.79 -7.54
N PRO A 482 0.49 24.49 -8.75
CA PRO A 482 1.00 23.15 -9.09
C PRO A 482 2.10 22.62 -8.14
N PRO A 483 3.15 23.37 -7.77
CA PRO A 483 4.15 22.86 -6.82
C PRO A 483 3.55 22.67 -5.41
N CYS A 484 2.61 23.50 -4.98
CA CYS A 484 1.91 23.29 -3.70
C CYS A 484 1.06 22.01 -3.70
N VAL A 485 0.35 21.74 -4.80
CA VAL A 485 -0.40 20.48 -4.97
C VAL A 485 0.55 19.28 -4.96
N CYS A 486 1.70 19.36 -5.64
CA CYS A 486 2.73 18.32 -5.61
C CYS A 486 3.20 18.03 -4.17
N ILE A 487 3.52 19.08 -3.39
CA ILE A 487 3.94 18.95 -1.99
C ILE A 487 2.82 18.35 -1.13
N ALA A 488 1.57 18.79 -1.30
CA ALA A 488 0.41 18.28 -0.56
C ALA A 488 0.15 16.79 -0.86
N LEU A 489 0.30 16.37 -2.12
CA LEU A 489 0.19 14.96 -2.52
C LEU A 489 1.29 14.10 -1.89
N LEU A 490 2.56 14.53 -1.94
CA LEU A 490 3.67 13.83 -1.29
C LEU A 490 3.47 13.72 0.24
N TRP A 491 3.02 14.81 0.87
CA TRP A 491 2.68 14.83 2.29
C TRP A 491 1.53 13.87 2.62
N ARG A 492 0.45 13.87 1.83
CA ARG A 492 -0.70 12.97 2.01
C ARG A 492 -0.28 11.51 1.88
N LEU A 493 0.52 11.17 0.86
CA LEU A 493 1.06 9.83 0.66
C LEU A 493 1.94 9.38 1.83
N SER A 494 2.68 10.30 2.45
CA SER A 494 3.46 10.00 3.66
C SER A 494 2.57 9.65 4.86
N ARG A 495 1.42 10.34 5.04
CA ARG A 495 0.51 10.15 6.18
C ARG A 495 -0.45 8.96 6.05
N GLN A 496 -1.10 8.77 4.90
CA GLN A 496 -2.13 7.73 4.71
C GLN A 496 -1.60 6.32 4.94
N ASN A 497 -0.32 6.12 4.64
CA ASN A 497 0.35 4.83 4.64
C ASN A 497 0.88 4.40 6.02
N TRP A 498 0.71 5.24 7.03
CA TRP A 498 1.31 5.07 8.35
C TRP A 498 0.57 4.08 9.26
N ASN A 499 -0.76 4.07 9.22
CA ASN A 499 -1.57 3.27 10.13
C ASN A 499 -1.54 1.75 9.86
N ALA A 500 -1.27 1.33 8.62
CA ALA A 500 -1.40 -0.06 8.17
C ALA A 500 -0.09 -0.88 8.22
N TYR A 501 1.09 -0.23 8.29
CA TYR A 501 2.41 -0.88 8.19
C TYR A 501 3.33 -0.61 9.39
N GLU A 502 3.28 0.59 10.00
CA GLU A 502 4.23 1.00 11.06
C GLU A 502 3.64 0.97 12.48
N SER A 503 2.42 0.44 12.66
CA SER A 503 1.71 0.41 13.94
C SER A 503 2.05 -0.81 14.81
N GLN A 504 2.66 -1.85 14.23
CA GLN A 504 2.96 -3.09 14.94
C GLN A 504 4.21 -2.94 15.82
N ARG A 505 4.01 -3.06 17.14
CA ARG A 505 5.13 -3.02 18.10
C ARG A 505 5.79 -4.39 18.15
N PRO A 506 7.14 -4.47 18.08
CA PRO A 506 7.82 -5.73 18.33
C PRO A 506 7.54 -6.20 19.76
N PRO A 507 7.57 -7.52 20.02
CA PRO A 507 7.33 -8.06 21.35
C PRO A 507 8.28 -7.44 22.39
N ALA A 508 7.75 -7.04 23.55
CA ALA A 508 8.59 -6.56 24.63
C ALA A 508 9.40 -7.73 25.22
N HIS A 509 10.72 -7.62 25.24
CA HIS A 509 11.63 -8.59 25.86
C HIS A 509 12.47 -7.90 26.92
N PRO A 510 12.72 -8.55 28.09
CA PRO A 510 13.68 -8.04 29.04
C PRO A 510 15.03 -7.87 28.34
N PRO A 511 15.79 -6.79 28.61
CA PRO A 511 17.07 -6.56 27.97
C PRO A 511 18.00 -7.73 28.26
N ALA A 512 18.25 -8.58 27.25
CA ALA A 512 19.23 -9.65 27.38
C ALA A 512 20.63 -9.04 27.64
N PRO A 513 21.53 -9.75 28.33
CA PRO A 513 22.87 -9.25 28.66
C PRO A 513 23.61 -8.70 27.44
N GLU A 514 24.48 -7.69 27.63
CA GLU A 514 25.26 -7.03 26.57
C GLU A 514 26.32 -7.93 25.90
N PHE A 515 26.36 -9.21 26.24
CA PHE A 515 27.34 -10.20 25.76
C PHE A 515 27.01 -10.74 24.35
N SER A 516 26.92 -9.85 23.36
CA SER A 516 27.36 -10.11 21.98
C SER A 516 27.22 -8.81 21.18
N ASP A 517 28.15 -8.56 20.25
CA ASP A 517 28.00 -7.55 19.21
C ASP A 517 26.77 -7.91 18.36
N ARG A 518 25.58 -7.54 18.82
CA ARG A 518 24.32 -7.89 18.16
C ARG A 518 24.33 -7.31 16.74
N THR A 519 23.91 -8.13 15.78
CA THR A 519 23.62 -7.65 14.42
C THR A 519 22.71 -6.42 14.50
N PRO A 520 22.89 -5.37 13.69
CA PRO A 520 22.07 -4.15 13.80
C PRO A 520 20.56 -4.42 13.64
N LEU A 521 20.22 -5.49 12.90
CA LEU A 521 18.85 -5.96 12.67
C LEU A 521 18.20 -6.58 13.91
N ALA A 522 18.96 -6.98 14.93
CA ALA A 522 18.46 -7.53 16.19
C ALA A 522 18.03 -6.44 17.19
N LYS A 523 18.23 -5.16 16.85
CA LYS A 523 17.93 -4.08 17.79
C LYS A 523 16.42 -3.79 17.83
N PRO A 524 15.81 -3.59 19.02
CA PRO A 524 14.35 -3.45 19.15
C PRO A 524 13.75 -2.24 18.40
N GLY A 525 14.50 -1.13 18.28
CA GLY A 525 14.05 0.08 17.60
C GLY A 525 14.34 0.09 16.09
N PHE A 526 14.97 -0.96 15.53
CA PHE A 526 15.39 -0.96 14.12
C PHE A 526 14.19 -0.90 13.16
N TRP A 527 13.20 -1.76 13.41
CA TRP A 527 11.97 -1.88 12.62
C TRP A 527 10.86 -0.91 13.07
N TYR A 528 11.14 -0.04 14.05
CA TYR A 528 10.20 0.95 14.58
C TYR A 528 10.73 2.38 14.40
N GLN A 529 10.48 2.99 13.23
CA GLN A 529 11.07 4.29 12.85
C GLN A 529 10.13 5.50 12.94
N ARG A 530 9.07 5.40 13.76
CA ARG A 530 8.02 6.41 13.91
C ARG A 530 8.53 7.85 14.03
N ARG A 531 9.41 8.12 15.00
CA ARG A 531 9.97 9.47 15.24
C ARG A 531 10.74 10.00 14.03
N LEU A 532 11.55 9.14 13.40
CA LEU A 532 12.37 9.51 12.25
C LEU A 532 11.53 9.88 11.04
N VAL A 533 10.53 9.07 10.72
CA VAL A 533 9.64 9.31 9.58
C VAL A 533 8.89 10.62 9.76
N HIS A 534 8.26 10.86 10.92
CA HIS A 534 7.58 12.14 11.19
C HIS A 534 8.50 13.34 11.02
N ARG A 535 9.72 13.25 11.54
CA ARG A 535 10.72 14.29 11.47
C ARG A 535 11.16 14.56 10.03
N LEU A 536 11.48 13.51 9.27
CA LEU A 536 11.87 13.63 7.87
C LEU A 536 10.71 14.19 7.03
N THR A 537 9.47 13.74 7.24
CA THR A 537 8.29 14.29 6.57
C THR A 537 8.16 15.78 6.85
N ALA A 538 8.30 16.21 8.11
CA ALA A 538 8.23 17.62 8.45
C ALA A 538 9.32 18.45 7.75
N VAL A 539 10.57 17.97 7.78
CA VAL A 539 11.72 18.64 7.17
C VAL A 539 11.59 18.74 5.65
N HIS A 540 11.20 17.66 4.96
CA HIS A 540 11.06 17.65 3.51
C HIS A 540 9.86 18.49 3.03
N THR A 541 8.72 18.45 3.73
CA THR A 541 7.58 19.33 3.42
C THR A 541 7.93 20.79 3.64
N THR A 542 8.65 21.11 4.72
CA THR A 542 9.15 22.47 5.00
C THR A 542 10.08 22.94 3.90
N ALA A 543 11.05 22.11 3.48
CA ALA A 543 11.98 22.43 2.42
C ALA A 543 11.26 22.72 1.09
N GLY A 544 10.28 21.88 0.71
CA GLY A 544 9.48 22.10 -0.50
C GLY A 544 8.75 23.44 -0.48
N LEU A 545 8.07 23.78 0.63
CA LEU A 545 7.38 25.07 0.76
C LEU A 545 8.35 26.26 0.69
N LEU A 546 9.52 26.15 1.33
CA LEU A 546 10.53 27.21 1.30
C LEU A 546 11.14 27.39 -0.10
N THR A 547 11.28 26.32 -0.90
CA THR A 547 11.70 26.41 -2.31
C THR A 547 10.72 27.25 -3.13
N VAL A 548 9.41 27.03 -2.98
CA VAL A 548 8.39 27.83 -3.69
C VAL A 548 8.36 29.27 -3.17
N ALA A 549 8.43 29.45 -1.84
CA ALA A 549 8.46 30.77 -1.21
C ALA A 549 9.68 31.60 -1.66
N TRP A 550 10.85 30.97 -1.84
CA TRP A 550 12.05 31.63 -2.35
C TRP A 550 11.80 32.24 -3.74
N LEU A 551 11.27 31.47 -4.69
CA LEU A 551 10.98 31.99 -6.03
C LEU A 551 9.87 33.04 -6.04
N LEU A 552 8.86 32.90 -5.17
CA LEU A 552 7.79 33.91 -5.02
C LEU A 552 8.31 35.25 -4.49
N VAL A 553 9.31 35.25 -3.61
CA VAL A 553 9.86 36.47 -2.99
C VAL A 553 11.01 37.05 -3.82
N ASN A 554 11.85 36.21 -4.42
CA ASN A 554 13.09 36.66 -5.08
C ASN A 554 12.81 37.64 -6.22
N ALA A 555 11.82 37.35 -7.06
CA ALA A 555 11.44 38.19 -8.19
C ALA A 555 10.91 39.59 -7.77
N PRO A 556 9.90 39.73 -6.90
CA PRO A 556 9.45 41.05 -6.44
C PRO A 556 10.52 41.77 -5.61
N ALA A 557 11.29 41.07 -4.77
CA ALA A 557 12.36 41.70 -4.00
C ALA A 557 13.52 42.20 -4.89
N HIS A 558 13.78 41.54 -6.03
CA HIS A 558 14.73 42.05 -7.01
C HIS A 558 14.23 43.36 -7.65
N PHE A 559 12.94 43.44 -7.98
CA PHE A 559 12.32 44.66 -8.52
C PHE A 559 12.27 45.80 -7.49
N ASP A 560 11.84 45.52 -6.25
CA ASP A 560 11.69 46.53 -5.20
C ASP A 560 13.04 47.15 -4.77
N ARG A 561 14.17 46.49 -5.05
CA ARG A 561 15.54 46.99 -4.82
C ARG A 561 16.07 47.91 -5.93
N GLN A 562 15.38 48.01 -7.06
CA GLN A 562 15.79 48.91 -8.14
C GLN A 562 15.47 50.37 -7.80
N HIS A 563 16.16 51.30 -8.45
CA HIS A 563 15.95 52.73 -8.25
C HIS A 563 14.48 53.12 -8.49
N GLY A 564 13.82 53.69 -7.46
CA GLY A 564 12.40 54.06 -7.50
C GLY A 564 11.43 53.05 -6.85
N GLY A 565 11.93 51.97 -6.25
CA GLY A 565 11.14 51.03 -5.45
C GLY A 565 10.70 51.59 -4.09
N SER A 566 9.67 50.98 -3.48
CA SER A 566 9.20 51.36 -2.15
C SER A 566 10.12 50.77 -1.07
N ALA A 567 10.71 51.64 -0.24
CA ALA A 567 11.57 51.23 0.89
C ALA A 567 10.85 50.27 1.88
N ALA A 568 9.53 50.41 2.04
CA ALA A 568 8.73 49.51 2.88
C ALA A 568 8.62 48.10 2.27
N LEU A 569 8.47 48.00 0.94
CA LEU A 569 8.42 46.70 0.26
C LEU A 569 9.80 46.06 0.17
N GLU A 570 10.86 46.86 0.01
CA GLU A 570 12.24 46.38 0.05
C GLU A 570 12.59 45.76 1.41
N THR A 571 12.27 46.46 2.51
CA THR A 571 12.50 45.95 3.88
C THR A 571 11.71 44.66 4.14
N LEU A 572 10.46 44.57 3.66
CA LEU A 572 9.69 43.32 3.69
C LEU A 572 10.34 42.21 2.86
N GLY A 573 10.87 42.51 1.67
CA GLY A 573 11.60 41.57 0.84
C GLY A 573 12.83 40.98 1.53
N TRP A 574 13.62 41.82 2.22
CA TRP A 574 14.74 41.39 3.07
C TRP A 574 14.28 40.53 4.25
N LEU A 575 13.22 40.94 4.95
CA LEU A 575 12.65 40.18 6.06
C LEU A 575 12.21 38.78 5.62
N PHE A 576 11.43 38.66 4.54
CA PHE A 576 11.01 37.36 4.03
C PHE A 576 12.19 36.51 3.57
N SER A 577 13.18 37.11 2.92
CA SER A 577 14.42 36.41 2.52
C SER A 577 15.17 35.86 3.74
N ALA A 578 15.29 36.64 4.81
CA ALA A 578 15.92 36.23 6.06
C ALA A 578 15.12 35.11 6.77
N LEU A 579 13.79 35.19 6.79
CA LEU A 579 12.92 34.15 7.35
C LEU A 579 13.01 32.85 6.55
N ILE A 580 13.06 32.93 5.21
CA ILE A 580 13.25 31.76 4.34
C ILE A 580 14.62 31.13 4.60
N LEU A 581 15.69 31.94 4.72
CA LEU A 581 17.03 31.46 5.05
C LEU A 581 17.07 30.79 6.44
N ALA A 582 16.46 31.40 7.46
CA ALA A 582 16.37 30.84 8.80
C ALA A 582 15.60 29.49 8.78
N GLY A 583 14.50 29.41 8.03
CA GLY A 583 13.76 28.17 7.79
C GLY A 583 14.62 27.11 7.09
N GLY A 584 15.43 27.51 6.10
CA GLY A 584 16.39 26.63 5.41
C GLY A 584 17.46 26.09 6.36
N LEU A 585 18.01 26.94 7.22
CA LEU A 585 18.96 26.53 8.26
C LEU A 585 18.32 25.57 9.27
N GLN A 586 17.05 25.80 9.65
CA GLN A 586 16.29 24.88 10.50
C GLN A 586 16.07 23.52 9.81
N VAL A 587 15.78 23.50 8.51
CA VAL A 587 15.67 22.27 7.70
C VAL A 587 16.98 21.50 7.72
N VAL A 588 18.10 22.16 7.41
CA VAL A 588 19.44 21.53 7.43
C VAL A 588 19.77 21.01 8.82
N TRP A 589 19.52 21.80 9.86
CA TRP A 589 19.69 21.36 11.25
C TRP A 589 18.81 20.16 11.59
N GLY A 590 17.56 20.14 11.14
CA GLY A 590 16.62 19.02 11.32
C GLY A 590 17.09 17.72 10.67
N VAL A 591 17.73 17.81 9.50
CA VAL A 591 18.40 16.67 8.83
C VAL A 591 19.64 16.22 9.60
N CYS A 592 20.47 17.18 10.03
CA CYS A 592 21.73 16.93 10.74
C CYS A 592 21.53 16.38 12.15
N ARG A 593 20.43 16.74 12.82
CA ARG A 593 20.12 16.32 14.18
C ARG A 593 19.91 14.80 14.23
N ARG A 594 20.34 14.18 15.32
CA ARG A 594 20.13 12.75 15.57
C ARG A 594 18.70 12.53 16.08
N GLY A 595 18.03 11.48 15.62
CA GLY A 595 16.61 11.26 15.95
C GLY A 595 16.20 9.82 16.16
N THR A 596 17.15 8.89 16.31
CA THR A 596 16.82 7.49 16.64
C THR A 596 17.83 6.89 17.60
N SER A 597 17.32 6.23 18.63
CA SER A 597 18.01 5.15 19.31
C SER A 597 17.52 3.84 18.69
N GLU A 598 18.34 3.17 17.89
CA GLU A 598 18.00 1.81 17.43
C GLU A 598 17.87 0.83 18.60
N ASN A 599 18.50 1.17 19.74
CA ASN A 599 18.60 0.30 20.91
C ASN A 599 17.33 0.30 21.78
N ARG A 600 16.38 1.23 21.58
CA ARG A 600 15.13 1.34 22.37
C ARG A 600 13.97 1.80 21.49
N LEU A 601 12.75 1.42 21.85
CA LEU A 601 11.54 1.94 21.20
C LEU A 601 11.37 3.43 21.54
N ASP A 602 11.50 4.30 20.54
CA ASP A 602 11.40 5.74 20.71
C ASP A 602 9.98 6.23 20.40
N MET A 603 9.24 6.56 21.46
CA MET A 603 7.84 6.97 21.40
C MET A 603 7.66 8.50 21.41
N GLU A 604 8.73 9.27 21.61
CA GLU A 604 8.65 10.73 21.71
C GLU A 604 8.55 11.38 20.33
N LEU A 605 7.69 12.40 20.21
CA LEU A 605 7.58 13.22 19.01
C LEU A 605 8.38 14.52 19.17
N ASP A 606 9.15 14.91 18.16
CA ASP A 606 9.87 16.18 18.13
C ASP A 606 8.86 17.34 17.90
N HIS A 607 8.16 17.79 18.95
CA HIS A 607 7.08 18.78 18.85
C HIS A 607 7.48 20.09 18.16
N GLY A 608 8.71 20.57 18.36
CA GLY A 608 9.22 21.77 17.70
C GLY A 608 9.35 21.62 16.18
N LEU A 609 9.92 20.50 15.72
CA LEU A 609 10.08 20.23 14.29
C LEU A 609 8.75 19.81 13.64
N ALA A 610 7.85 19.18 14.39
CA ALA A 610 6.52 18.83 13.92
C ALA A 610 5.67 20.05 13.53
N ARG A 611 5.97 21.25 14.07
CA ARG A 611 5.31 22.51 13.71
C ARG A 611 5.91 23.19 12.47
N SER A 612 7.11 22.81 12.03
CA SER A 612 7.81 23.51 10.94
C SER A 612 7.04 23.57 9.62
N PRO A 613 6.28 22.53 9.18
CA PRO A 613 5.49 22.64 7.95
C PRO A 613 4.37 23.67 8.07
N ARG A 614 3.77 23.84 9.25
CA ARG A 614 2.73 24.84 9.49
C ARG A 614 3.31 26.25 9.45
N ASN A 615 4.46 26.46 10.09
CA ASN A 615 5.16 27.74 10.06
C ASN A 615 5.60 28.12 8.64
N ALA A 616 6.11 27.16 7.86
CA ALA A 616 6.47 27.39 6.47
C ALA A 616 5.24 27.65 5.57
N ALA A 617 4.11 26.98 5.82
CA ALA A 617 2.87 27.28 5.13
C ALA A 617 2.35 28.69 5.46
N ALA A 618 2.40 29.11 6.72
CA ALA A 618 2.06 30.47 7.13
C ALA A 618 2.98 31.52 6.47
N LEU A 619 4.31 31.27 6.48
CA LEU A 619 5.28 32.12 5.79
C LEU A 619 4.99 32.20 4.29
N PHE A 620 4.70 31.06 3.64
CA PHE A 620 4.32 31.01 2.24
C PHE A 620 3.08 31.87 1.93
N VAL A 621 2.03 31.82 2.77
CA VAL A 621 0.83 32.65 2.62
C VAL A 621 1.17 34.15 2.74
N LEU A 622 2.07 34.53 3.66
CA LEU A 622 2.55 35.91 3.76
C LEU A 622 3.35 36.32 2.51
N CYS A 623 4.22 35.45 2.01
CA CYS A 623 4.96 35.65 0.77
C CYS A 623 4.04 35.81 -0.45
N LEU A 624 2.92 35.06 -0.50
CA LEU A 624 1.88 35.24 -1.53
C LEU A 624 1.27 36.63 -1.46
N GLY A 625 0.95 37.13 -0.25
CA GLY A 625 0.45 38.49 -0.06
C GLY A 625 1.44 39.54 -0.58
N TYR A 626 2.72 39.39 -0.27
CA TYR A 626 3.79 40.27 -0.75
C TYR A 626 3.97 40.21 -2.28
N ALA A 627 3.91 39.02 -2.87
CA ALA A 627 4.00 38.82 -4.32
C ALA A 627 2.79 39.43 -5.05
N MET A 628 1.56 39.27 -4.52
CA MET A 628 0.33 39.79 -5.12
C MET A 628 0.15 41.32 -4.98
N TRP A 629 0.98 41.97 -4.15
CA TRP A 629 0.96 43.41 -3.95
C TRP A 629 1.13 44.14 -5.29
N SER A 630 0.29 45.16 -5.53
CA SER A 630 0.19 45.82 -6.83
C SER A 630 1.48 46.58 -7.17
N ARG A 631 2.06 46.29 -8.34
CA ARG A 631 3.24 46.97 -8.89
C ARG A 631 2.98 47.34 -10.36
N PRO A 632 2.34 48.50 -10.63
CA PRO A 632 1.83 48.84 -11.98
C PRO A 632 2.90 48.92 -13.07
N SER A 633 4.13 49.31 -12.74
CA SER A 633 5.25 49.43 -13.69
C SER A 633 6.05 48.14 -13.89
N TRP A 634 5.71 47.05 -13.18
CA TRP A 634 6.50 45.82 -13.22
C TRP A 634 6.15 44.94 -14.41
N GLN A 635 7.15 44.70 -15.27
CA GLN A 635 7.05 43.77 -16.40
C GLN A 635 8.00 42.58 -16.18
N SER A 636 7.52 41.39 -16.55
CA SER A 636 8.32 40.16 -16.54
C SER A 636 9.18 40.09 -17.79
N THR A 637 10.51 40.08 -17.64
CA THR A 637 11.47 39.96 -18.73
C THR A 637 12.48 38.86 -18.44
N GLY A 638 12.92 38.13 -19.47
CA GLY A 638 13.88 37.04 -19.30
C GLY A 638 13.31 35.85 -18.54
N ARG A 639 14.19 35.02 -17.97
CA ARG A 639 13.81 33.94 -17.05
C ARG A 639 13.50 34.49 -15.67
N LEU A 640 12.75 33.71 -14.88
CA LEU A 640 12.43 34.04 -13.51
C LEU A 640 13.71 34.25 -12.67
N PRO A 641 13.89 35.40 -12.01
CA PRO A 641 15.07 35.64 -11.19
C PRO A 641 15.27 34.55 -10.14
N GLY A 642 16.48 33.96 -10.12
CA GLY A 642 16.90 32.94 -9.16
C GLY A 642 16.56 31.50 -9.54
N SER A 643 15.78 31.23 -10.60
CA SER A 643 15.45 29.87 -11.05
C SER A 643 16.71 29.10 -11.53
N ASP A 644 17.47 29.69 -12.44
CA ASP A 644 18.73 29.14 -12.98
C ASP A 644 19.75 28.80 -11.88
N THR A 645 19.92 29.71 -10.91
CA THR A 645 20.83 29.54 -9.77
C THR A 645 20.37 28.42 -8.85
N MET A 646 19.06 28.32 -8.61
CA MET A 646 18.48 27.27 -7.78
C MET A 646 18.65 25.89 -8.43
N TYR A 647 18.31 25.74 -9.71
CA TYR A 647 18.45 24.49 -10.45
C TYR A 647 19.92 24.03 -10.50
N SER A 648 20.84 24.93 -10.87
CA SER A 648 22.28 24.63 -10.96
C SER A 648 22.90 24.35 -9.58
N GLY A 649 22.51 25.11 -8.56
CA GLY A 649 22.99 24.94 -7.19
C GLY A 649 22.61 23.58 -6.59
N VAL A 650 21.40 23.09 -6.87
CA VAL A 650 20.98 21.74 -6.44
C VAL A 650 21.82 20.66 -7.11
N LEU A 651 22.12 20.79 -8.41
CA LEU A 651 22.97 19.82 -9.12
C LEU A 651 24.42 19.82 -8.60
N VAL A 652 24.99 21.00 -8.32
CA VAL A 652 26.30 21.12 -7.67
C VAL A 652 26.29 20.42 -6.31
N ALA A 653 25.29 20.68 -5.48
CA ALA A 653 25.17 20.05 -4.17
C ALA A 653 25.05 18.52 -4.27
N GLN A 654 24.31 18.00 -5.25
CA GLN A 654 24.20 16.57 -5.54
C GLN A 654 25.55 15.97 -5.98
N GLY A 655 26.26 16.63 -6.92
CA GLY A 655 27.58 16.19 -7.37
C GLY A 655 28.61 16.15 -6.24
N LEU A 656 28.65 17.19 -5.40
CA LEU A 656 29.50 17.23 -4.21
C LEU A 656 29.15 16.13 -3.20
N ALA A 657 27.86 15.87 -2.98
CA ALA A 657 27.43 14.78 -2.10
C ALA A 657 27.87 13.41 -2.64
N VAL A 658 27.78 13.17 -3.96
CA VAL A 658 28.25 11.94 -4.61
C VAL A 658 29.75 11.77 -4.43
N VAL A 659 30.54 12.81 -4.71
CA VAL A 659 32.01 12.78 -4.53
C VAL A 659 32.38 12.53 -3.06
N ALA A 660 31.71 13.20 -2.13
CA ALA A 660 31.91 12.97 -0.70
C ALA A 660 31.56 11.53 -0.29
N LEU A 661 30.48 10.96 -0.83
CA LEU A 661 30.10 9.57 -0.59
C LEU A 661 31.11 8.57 -1.16
N VAL A 662 31.71 8.86 -2.32
CA VAL A 662 32.83 8.06 -2.87
C VAL A 662 34.00 8.03 -1.89
N VAL A 663 34.43 9.19 -1.40
CA VAL A 663 35.54 9.32 -0.44
C VAL A 663 35.20 8.58 0.85
N VAL A 664 34.05 8.85 1.45
CA VAL A 664 33.59 8.21 2.70
C VAL A 664 33.46 6.70 2.54
N GLY A 665 32.85 6.23 1.45
CA GLY A 665 32.69 4.81 1.16
C GLY A 665 34.03 4.08 1.00
N LYS A 666 35.00 4.72 0.33
CA LYS A 666 36.37 4.18 0.20
C LYS A 666 37.12 4.15 1.53
N VAL A 667 36.99 5.18 2.36
CA VAL A 667 37.60 5.21 3.70
C VAL A 667 37.03 4.10 4.58
N LEU A 668 35.70 3.92 4.60
CA LEU A 668 35.05 2.85 5.36
C LEU A 668 35.51 1.48 4.88
N PHE A 669 35.49 1.23 3.57
CA PHE A 669 35.90 -0.05 2.99
C PHE A 669 37.38 -0.39 3.25
N ARG A 670 38.30 0.57 3.09
CA ARG A 670 39.74 0.35 3.32
C ARG A 670 40.08 0.03 4.77
N ARG A 671 39.26 0.48 5.73
CA ARG A 671 39.49 0.30 7.17
C ARG A 671 38.82 -0.94 7.76
N GLY A 672 37.96 -1.60 6.99
CA GLY A 672 37.32 -2.87 7.34
C GLY A 672 37.02 -3.67 6.08
N PRO A 673 38.06 -4.13 5.34
CA PRO A 673 37.84 -4.91 4.14
C PRO A 673 37.21 -6.25 4.51
N VAL A 674 36.01 -6.49 3.99
CA VAL A 674 35.29 -7.76 4.12
C VAL A 674 35.23 -8.38 2.72
N PRO A 675 35.37 -9.72 2.58
CA PRO A 675 35.20 -10.39 1.30
C PRO A 675 33.83 -10.07 0.68
N ASN A 676 33.77 -10.09 -0.65
CA ASN A 676 32.55 -9.97 -1.45
C ASN A 676 31.75 -8.66 -1.34
N VAL A 677 32.21 -7.63 -0.62
CA VAL A 677 31.53 -6.32 -0.59
C VAL A 677 31.45 -5.71 -1.99
N LEU A 678 30.22 -5.41 -2.41
CA LEU A 678 29.95 -4.92 -3.74
C LEU A 678 30.61 -3.56 -4.02
N LEU A 679 31.20 -3.43 -5.22
CA LEU A 679 31.85 -2.20 -5.70
C LEU A 679 32.93 -1.62 -4.76
N ARG A 680 33.44 -2.40 -3.79
CA ARG A 680 34.46 -1.98 -2.83
C ARG A 680 34.14 -0.63 -2.17
N GLY A 681 32.89 -0.51 -1.70
CA GLY A 681 32.36 0.65 -0.97
C GLY A 681 31.75 1.78 -1.81
N LEU A 682 31.68 1.66 -3.14
CA LEU A 682 31.10 2.69 -4.01
C LEU A 682 29.58 2.58 -4.18
N ALA A 683 28.97 1.48 -3.74
CA ALA A 683 27.56 1.18 -4.00
C ALA A 683 26.59 2.31 -3.56
N PRO A 684 26.76 2.97 -2.39
CA PRO A 684 25.93 4.11 -2.03
C PRO A 684 26.05 5.29 -2.98
N ALA A 685 27.27 5.64 -3.40
CA ALA A 685 27.50 6.76 -4.31
C ALA A 685 26.89 6.47 -5.70
N THR A 686 27.01 5.23 -6.18
CA THR A 686 26.34 4.77 -7.40
C THR A 686 24.83 4.91 -7.31
N ALA A 687 24.21 4.46 -6.21
CA ALA A 687 22.77 4.57 -6.01
C ALA A 687 22.30 6.03 -5.96
N VAL A 688 22.98 6.90 -5.21
CA VAL A 688 22.68 8.33 -5.14
C VAL A 688 22.82 8.99 -6.50
N MET A 689 23.90 8.70 -7.25
CA MET A 689 24.12 9.26 -8.58
C MET A 689 23.00 8.87 -9.54
N LEU A 690 22.63 7.59 -9.60
CA LEU A 690 21.56 7.11 -10.47
C LEU A 690 20.21 7.71 -10.07
N ALA A 691 19.92 7.85 -8.77
CA ALA A 691 18.70 8.47 -8.30
C ALA A 691 18.60 9.96 -8.67
N CYS A 692 19.67 10.73 -8.45
CA CYS A 692 19.72 12.15 -8.81
C CYS A 692 19.61 12.36 -10.32
N SER A 693 20.35 11.57 -11.10
CA SER A 693 20.38 11.68 -12.55
C SER A 693 19.04 11.33 -13.19
N LEU A 694 18.38 10.28 -12.70
CA LEU A 694 17.08 9.88 -13.21
C LEU A 694 16.07 11.01 -13.05
N TYR A 695 16.02 11.67 -11.89
CA TYR A 695 15.15 12.83 -11.69
C TYR A 695 15.57 14.05 -12.50
N SER A 696 16.87 14.39 -12.55
CA SER A 696 17.32 15.55 -13.31
C SER A 696 17.06 15.40 -14.80
N MET A 697 17.17 14.19 -15.36
CA MET A 697 16.85 13.90 -16.75
C MET A 697 15.34 13.95 -17.02
N LEU A 698 14.52 13.43 -16.10
CA LEU A 698 13.06 13.56 -16.21
C LEU A 698 12.61 15.03 -16.12
N ALA A 699 13.20 15.80 -15.21
CA ALA A 699 12.95 17.23 -15.06
C ALA A 699 13.37 18.01 -16.31
N ALA A 700 14.60 17.81 -16.79
CA ALA A 700 15.09 18.42 -18.03
C ALA A 700 14.18 18.06 -19.23
N GLY A 701 13.79 16.78 -19.31
CA GLY A 701 12.81 16.24 -20.25
C GLY A 701 11.50 17.03 -20.29
N ALA A 702 10.85 17.14 -19.13
CA ALA A 702 9.58 17.81 -18.99
C ALA A 702 9.69 19.32 -19.26
N VAL A 703 10.73 19.98 -18.73
CA VAL A 703 10.94 21.42 -18.87
C VAL A 703 11.20 21.79 -20.34
N GLN A 704 12.09 21.07 -21.02
CA GLN A 704 12.32 21.29 -22.45
C GLN A 704 11.07 20.97 -23.27
N GLY A 705 10.39 19.85 -22.99
CA GLY A 705 9.21 19.45 -23.75
C GLY A 705 8.07 20.45 -23.63
N LEU A 706 7.88 21.06 -22.45
CA LEU A 706 6.91 22.14 -22.28
C LEU A 706 7.34 23.41 -23.02
N ALA A 707 8.62 23.77 -22.96
CA ALA A 707 9.14 24.93 -23.70
C ALA A 707 8.93 24.77 -25.22
N ASP A 708 9.30 23.60 -25.78
CA ASP A 708 9.11 23.28 -27.21
C ASP A 708 7.60 23.30 -27.59
N TRP A 709 6.71 22.86 -26.69
CA TRP A 709 5.25 22.91 -26.93
C TRP A 709 4.68 24.33 -26.88
N LEU A 710 5.16 25.17 -25.96
CA LEU A 710 4.75 26.57 -25.85
C LEU A 710 5.19 27.36 -27.08
N ASP A 711 6.41 27.11 -27.57
CA ASP A 711 7.00 27.82 -28.72
C ASP A 711 6.39 27.38 -30.08
N ASN A 712 6.07 26.10 -30.26
CA ASN A 712 5.46 25.57 -31.49
C ASN A 712 4.04 26.08 -31.76
N ARG A 713 3.31 26.59 -30.75
CA ARG A 713 1.95 27.14 -30.92
C ARG A 713 1.91 28.65 -31.14
N SER A 714 3.07 29.34 -31.08
CA SER A 714 3.18 30.77 -31.38
C SER A 714 3.35 31.10 -32.86
N SER A 715 3.64 30.12 -33.73
CA SER A 715 4.05 30.37 -35.12
C SER A 715 2.93 30.17 -36.15
N SER A 716 2.32 31.28 -36.58
CA SER A 716 1.78 31.44 -37.94
C SER A 716 2.73 32.26 -38.83
N GLY A 717 4.02 32.31 -38.47
CA GLY A 717 5.11 33.04 -39.14
C GLY A 717 6.49 32.45 -38.79
N PRO A 718 7.61 32.97 -39.30
CA PRO A 718 8.95 32.43 -39.05
C PRO A 718 9.27 32.37 -37.54
N PRO A 719 10.12 31.43 -37.09
CA PRO A 719 10.37 31.18 -35.68
C PRO A 719 11.04 32.41 -35.05
N ALA A 720 10.26 33.22 -34.35
CA ALA A 720 10.78 34.17 -33.39
C ALA A 720 10.72 33.48 -32.03
N ASP A 721 11.85 33.42 -31.31
CA ASP A 721 11.95 32.90 -29.94
C ASP A 721 10.98 33.67 -29.03
N ALA A 722 9.72 33.22 -28.94
CA ALA A 722 8.65 33.97 -28.28
C ALA A 722 8.86 34.05 -26.77
N ILE A 723 9.70 33.15 -26.24
CA ILE A 723 10.19 33.10 -24.87
C ILE A 723 11.69 32.74 -24.86
N PRO A 724 12.45 33.19 -23.84
CA PRO A 724 13.86 32.79 -23.66
C PRO A 724 14.07 31.27 -23.50
N GLY A 725 13.06 30.55 -23.03
CA GLY A 725 13.09 29.11 -22.86
C GLY A 725 13.88 28.65 -21.62
N PRO A 726 14.20 27.35 -21.53
CA PRO A 726 14.73 26.75 -20.32
C PRO A 726 16.17 27.19 -20.01
N PRO A 727 16.65 26.97 -18.77
CA PRO A 727 18.04 27.22 -18.39
C PRO A 727 19.02 26.49 -19.33
N PRO A 728 20.20 27.06 -19.67
CA PRO A 728 21.13 26.43 -20.60
C PRO A 728 21.52 25.03 -20.17
N LEU A 729 21.67 24.82 -18.85
CA LEU A 729 21.98 23.53 -18.24
C LEU A 729 20.98 22.43 -18.62
N VAL A 730 19.69 22.75 -18.68
CA VAL A 730 18.64 21.80 -19.12
C VAL A 730 18.91 21.38 -20.57
N THR A 731 19.21 22.33 -21.45
CA THR A 731 19.52 22.04 -22.86
C THR A 731 20.82 21.23 -23.01
N TRP A 732 21.85 21.53 -22.21
CA TRP A 732 23.09 20.73 -22.16
C TRP A 732 22.85 19.30 -21.66
N GLN A 733 21.90 19.09 -20.74
CA GLN A 733 21.51 17.75 -20.27
C GLN A 733 20.78 16.96 -21.36
N MET A 734 19.99 17.61 -22.21
CA MET A 734 19.29 16.97 -23.32
C MET A 734 20.25 16.39 -24.36
N SER A 735 21.35 17.08 -24.66
CA SER A 735 22.39 16.57 -25.57
C SER A 735 23.14 15.36 -25.00
N ALA A 736 23.09 15.11 -23.69
CA ALA A 736 23.71 13.95 -23.06
C ALA A 736 22.86 12.67 -23.17
N ILE A 737 21.55 12.79 -23.37
CA ILE A 737 20.61 11.64 -23.42
C ILE A 737 20.97 10.63 -24.53
N PRO A 738 21.22 11.04 -25.80
CA PRO A 738 21.59 10.09 -26.84
C PRO A 738 22.91 9.37 -26.56
N VAL A 739 23.87 10.07 -25.95
CA VAL A 739 25.17 9.49 -25.55
C VAL A 739 24.97 8.44 -24.45
N LEU A 740 24.13 8.74 -23.46
CA LEU A 740 23.78 7.79 -22.39
C LEU A 740 23.06 6.55 -22.95
N LEU A 741 22.15 6.72 -23.91
CA LEU A 741 21.48 5.61 -24.58
C LEU A 741 22.48 4.74 -25.34
N ALA A 742 23.41 5.34 -26.09
CA ALA A 742 24.46 4.60 -26.80
C ALA A 742 25.34 3.79 -25.83
N VAL A 743 25.71 4.36 -24.69
CA VAL A 743 26.46 3.66 -23.63
C VAL A 743 25.64 2.50 -23.04
N LEU A 744 24.35 2.70 -22.76
CA LEU A 744 23.48 1.62 -22.28
C LEU A 744 23.36 0.48 -23.29
N LEU A 745 23.20 0.80 -24.58
CA LEU A 745 23.16 -0.20 -25.67
C LEU A 745 24.49 -0.95 -25.79
N ALA A 746 25.63 -0.26 -25.68
CA ALA A 746 26.94 -0.89 -25.69
C ALA A 746 27.14 -1.82 -24.47
N LEU A 747 26.71 -1.41 -23.28
CA LEU A 747 26.74 -2.26 -22.09
C LEU A 747 25.83 -3.48 -22.25
N ALA A 748 24.62 -3.30 -22.76
CA ALA A 748 23.67 -4.39 -23.04
C ALA A 748 24.23 -5.38 -24.08
N GLY A 749 24.83 -4.87 -25.16
CA GLY A 749 25.54 -5.68 -26.16
C GLY A 749 26.71 -6.45 -25.56
N SER A 750 27.49 -5.83 -24.67
CA SER A 750 28.60 -6.50 -23.96
C SER A 750 28.11 -7.63 -23.06
N VAL A 751 26.98 -7.43 -22.37
CA VAL A 751 26.32 -8.45 -21.54
C VAL A 751 25.81 -9.60 -22.40
N TYR A 752 25.15 -9.30 -23.52
CA TYR A 752 24.68 -10.29 -24.47
C TYR A 752 25.84 -11.16 -24.99
N VAL A 753 26.90 -10.54 -25.50
CA VAL A 753 28.10 -11.25 -25.97
C VAL A 753 28.72 -12.10 -24.87
N ARG A 754 28.81 -11.57 -23.64
CA ARG A 754 29.36 -12.32 -22.49
C ARG A 754 28.51 -13.53 -22.12
N ILE A 755 27.19 -13.41 -22.11
CA ILE A 755 26.27 -14.53 -21.86
C ILE A 755 26.50 -15.63 -22.92
N HIS A 756 26.60 -15.25 -24.20
CA HIS A 756 26.80 -16.20 -25.28
C HIS A 756 28.17 -16.90 -25.20
N LYS A 757 29.26 -16.17 -24.98
CA LYS A 757 30.60 -16.76 -24.80
C LYS A 757 30.66 -17.69 -23.59
N LEU A 758 30.04 -17.29 -22.48
CA LEU A 758 30.00 -18.11 -21.27
C LEU A 758 29.13 -19.36 -21.46
N ALA A 759 28.00 -19.25 -22.15
CA ALA A 759 27.15 -20.40 -22.48
C ALA A 759 27.88 -21.42 -23.37
N GLN A 760 28.68 -20.96 -24.33
CA GLN A 760 29.54 -21.83 -25.12
C GLN A 760 30.57 -22.57 -24.25
N ALA A 761 31.27 -21.86 -23.36
CA ALA A 761 32.24 -22.48 -22.45
C ALA A 761 31.61 -23.46 -21.44
N LEU A 762 30.40 -23.15 -20.94
CA LEU A 762 29.65 -24.00 -20.03
C LEU A 762 29.05 -25.22 -20.70
N SER A 763 28.80 -25.19 -22.01
CA SER A 763 28.21 -26.32 -22.72
C SER A 763 29.04 -27.60 -22.57
N ALA A 764 30.38 -27.48 -22.52
CA ALA A 764 31.28 -28.61 -22.26
C ALA A 764 31.10 -29.23 -20.85
N HIS A 765 30.84 -28.40 -19.84
CA HIS A 765 30.64 -28.85 -18.46
C HIS A 765 29.25 -29.47 -18.26
N VAL A 766 28.22 -28.87 -18.85
CA VAL A 766 26.84 -29.41 -18.81
C VAL A 766 26.78 -30.82 -19.40
N PHE A 767 27.62 -31.13 -20.40
CA PHE A 767 27.72 -32.50 -20.92
C PHE A 767 28.23 -33.53 -19.90
N ALA A 768 29.03 -33.13 -18.92
CA ALA A 768 29.55 -34.01 -17.88
C ALA A 768 28.55 -34.25 -16.74
N ASP A 769 27.65 -33.29 -16.47
CA ASP A 769 26.71 -33.34 -15.35
C ASP A 769 25.56 -34.37 -15.53
N PHE A 770 25.34 -34.85 -16.75
CA PHE A 770 24.29 -35.82 -17.11
C PHE A 770 24.87 -37.05 -17.84
N PRO A 771 25.60 -37.94 -17.12
CA PRO A 771 26.18 -39.13 -17.71
C PRO A 771 25.08 -40.13 -18.14
N GLY A 772 25.24 -40.73 -19.33
CA GLY A 772 24.36 -41.81 -19.81
C GLY A 772 23.07 -41.39 -20.50
N GLU A 773 22.72 -40.10 -20.53
CA GLU A 773 21.53 -39.60 -21.25
C GLU A 773 21.82 -39.24 -22.71
N PRO A 774 20.86 -39.43 -23.65
CA PRO A 774 21.04 -39.13 -25.07
C PRO A 774 21.29 -37.63 -25.28
N LYS A 775 22.46 -37.33 -25.85
CA LYS A 775 22.99 -35.98 -25.99
C LYS A 775 22.22 -35.16 -27.03
N ASN A 776 21.80 -33.94 -26.67
CA ASN A 776 21.12 -33.00 -27.56
C ASN A 776 21.74 -31.60 -27.45
N ALA A 777 22.38 -31.13 -28.52
CA ALA A 777 23.11 -29.86 -28.52
C ALA A 777 22.22 -28.64 -28.19
N ARG A 778 20.96 -28.63 -28.68
CA ARG A 778 20.01 -27.54 -28.41
C ARG A 778 19.67 -27.49 -26.92
N ARG A 779 19.47 -28.66 -26.30
CA ARG A 779 19.14 -28.77 -24.88
C ARG A 779 20.32 -28.39 -23.98
N THR A 780 21.53 -28.85 -24.32
CA THR A 780 22.76 -28.43 -23.63
C THR A 780 22.89 -26.91 -23.63
N TYR A 781 22.71 -26.29 -24.80
CA TYR A 781 22.81 -24.85 -24.92
C TYR A 781 21.73 -24.10 -24.12
N GLN A 782 20.50 -24.63 -24.04
CA GLN A 782 19.44 -24.06 -23.19
C GLN A 782 19.79 -24.08 -21.70
N ILE A 783 20.42 -25.14 -21.22
CA ILE A 783 20.87 -25.25 -19.82
C ILE A 783 22.07 -24.31 -19.59
N ALA A 784 23.05 -24.34 -20.50
CA ALA A 784 24.25 -23.52 -20.42
C ALA A 784 23.93 -22.02 -20.48
N ILE A 785 22.97 -21.59 -21.31
CA ILE A 785 22.55 -20.18 -21.36
C ILE A 785 21.81 -19.76 -20.09
N ALA A 786 21.05 -20.66 -19.45
CA ALA A 786 20.41 -20.39 -18.17
C ALA A 786 21.46 -20.19 -17.05
N GLN A 787 22.45 -21.08 -16.96
CA GLN A 787 23.58 -20.94 -16.04
C GLN A 787 24.41 -19.68 -16.34
N ALA A 788 24.65 -19.36 -17.62
CA ALA A 788 25.39 -18.17 -18.03
C ALA A 788 24.65 -16.88 -17.64
N ARG A 789 23.33 -16.81 -17.85
CA ARG A 789 22.49 -15.67 -17.42
C ARG A 789 22.55 -15.48 -15.92
N ALA A 790 22.44 -16.56 -15.14
CA ALA A 790 22.58 -16.52 -13.70
C ALA A 790 23.95 -15.91 -13.31
N ARG A 791 25.06 -16.45 -13.81
CA ARG A 791 26.42 -15.95 -13.49
C ARG A 791 26.66 -14.49 -13.93
N VAL A 792 26.13 -14.07 -15.08
CA VAL A 792 26.33 -12.69 -15.58
C VAL A 792 25.55 -11.67 -14.74
N THR A 793 24.46 -12.07 -14.09
CA THR A 793 23.69 -11.22 -13.17
C THR A 793 24.58 -10.67 -12.04
N ASP A 794 25.59 -11.42 -11.61
CA ASP A 794 26.54 -10.99 -10.57
C ASP A 794 27.41 -9.78 -10.97
N THR A 795 27.45 -9.44 -12.26
CA THR A 795 28.24 -8.34 -12.83
C THR A 795 27.44 -7.06 -13.03
N ILE A 796 26.10 -7.13 -12.94
CA ILE A 796 25.19 -6.00 -13.16
C ILE A 796 25.57 -4.78 -12.29
N PRO A 797 25.87 -4.92 -10.98
CA PRO A 797 26.21 -3.75 -10.18
C PRO A 797 27.50 -3.04 -10.63
N THR A 798 28.48 -3.78 -11.15
CA THR A 798 29.70 -3.22 -11.74
C THR A 798 29.38 -2.41 -12.99
N LEU A 799 28.50 -2.91 -13.85
CA LEU A 799 28.03 -2.20 -15.04
C LEU A 799 27.24 -0.94 -14.66
N LEU A 800 26.37 -1.02 -13.65
CA LEU A 800 25.65 0.13 -13.11
C LEU A 800 26.58 1.19 -12.53
N SER A 801 27.67 0.78 -11.87
CA SER A 801 28.69 1.71 -11.38
C SER A 801 29.48 2.38 -12.51
N ALA A 802 29.82 1.64 -13.56
CA ALA A 802 30.47 2.21 -14.74
C ALA A 802 29.55 3.21 -15.44
N PHE A 803 28.27 2.85 -15.59
CA PHE A 803 27.25 3.74 -16.14
C PHE A 803 27.08 5.01 -15.28
N ALA A 804 26.96 4.87 -13.96
CA ALA A 804 26.86 6.01 -13.04
C ALA A 804 28.07 6.96 -13.12
N LEU A 805 29.28 6.43 -13.35
CA LEU A 805 30.47 7.25 -13.58
C LEU A 805 30.34 8.06 -14.88
N VAL A 806 29.90 7.44 -15.97
CA VAL A 806 29.64 8.15 -17.24
C VAL A 806 28.60 9.25 -17.05
N VAL A 807 27.52 8.98 -16.32
CA VAL A 807 26.48 9.97 -16.03
C VAL A 807 27.03 11.14 -15.21
N LEU A 808 27.87 10.87 -14.20
CA LEU A 808 28.54 11.93 -13.42
C LEU A 808 29.41 12.81 -14.31
N LEU A 809 30.21 12.20 -15.20
CA LEU A 809 31.08 12.93 -16.12
C LEU A 809 30.29 13.80 -17.09
N LEU A 810 29.23 13.26 -17.69
CA LEU A 810 28.36 14.00 -18.60
C LEU A 810 27.61 15.13 -17.88
N THR A 811 27.09 14.89 -16.67
CA THR A 811 26.42 15.93 -15.87
C THR A 811 27.39 17.06 -15.52
N THR A 812 28.63 16.71 -15.16
CA THR A 812 29.69 17.69 -14.87
C THR A 812 30.04 18.49 -16.14
N ALA A 813 30.16 17.82 -17.29
CA ALA A 813 30.41 18.47 -18.57
C ALA A 813 29.26 19.42 -18.97
N SER A 814 28.00 19.00 -18.80
CA SER A 814 26.82 19.84 -19.05
C SER A 814 26.80 21.06 -18.14
N LEU A 815 27.12 20.90 -16.85
CA LEU A 815 27.21 22.00 -15.89
C LEU A 815 28.32 22.98 -16.25
N THR A 816 29.54 22.49 -16.52
CA THR A 816 30.67 23.31 -16.92
C THR A 816 30.38 24.05 -18.22
N GLY A 817 29.82 23.36 -19.23
CA GLY A 817 29.40 23.97 -20.49
C GLY A 817 28.39 25.09 -20.28
N ALA A 818 27.36 24.85 -19.47
CA ALA A 818 26.33 25.85 -19.17
C ALA A 818 26.89 27.07 -18.43
N LEU A 819 27.77 26.86 -17.43
CA LEU A 819 28.35 27.95 -16.64
C LEU A 819 29.37 28.79 -17.43
N LEU A 820 30.17 28.16 -18.29
CA LEU A 820 31.19 28.86 -19.08
C LEU A 820 30.60 29.65 -20.25
N THR A 821 29.53 29.15 -20.86
CA THR A 821 28.99 29.72 -22.11
C THR A 821 27.75 30.57 -21.87
N ALA A 822 27.06 30.40 -20.74
CA ALA A 822 25.74 30.98 -20.46
C ALA A 822 24.71 30.76 -21.58
N ALA A 823 24.95 29.78 -22.47
CA ALA A 823 24.22 29.60 -23.72
C ALA A 823 23.92 28.12 -23.97
N PRO A 824 22.85 27.82 -24.74
CA PRO A 824 22.59 26.46 -25.22
C PRO A 824 23.76 25.91 -26.04
N PRO A 825 23.93 24.58 -26.10
CA PRO A 825 25.04 23.93 -26.82
C PRO A 825 25.21 24.41 -28.27
N GLY A 826 24.11 24.60 -29.01
CA GLY A 826 24.16 25.07 -30.40
C GLY A 826 24.69 26.50 -30.57
N HIS A 827 24.37 27.40 -29.63
CA HIS A 827 24.87 28.78 -29.64
C HIS A 827 26.32 28.84 -29.15
N ALA A 828 26.66 28.04 -28.13
CA ALA A 828 28.03 27.90 -27.65
C ALA A 828 28.97 27.34 -28.73
N ALA A 829 28.47 26.48 -29.61
CA ALA A 829 29.23 25.90 -30.72
C ALA A 829 29.26 26.77 -31.98
N ALA A 830 28.60 27.94 -32.01
CA ALA A 830 28.52 28.77 -33.21
C ALA A 830 29.89 29.29 -33.70
N GLY A 831 30.87 29.40 -32.78
CA GLY A 831 32.26 29.75 -33.11
C GLY A 831 33.17 28.55 -33.41
N LEU A 832 32.66 27.32 -33.38
CA LEU A 832 33.39 26.09 -33.68
C LEU A 832 33.19 25.65 -35.14
N PRO A 833 34.01 24.73 -35.68
CA PRO A 833 33.80 24.19 -37.02
C PRO A 833 32.38 23.66 -37.22
N ARG A 834 31.77 23.96 -38.38
CA ARG A 834 30.40 23.55 -38.75
C ARG A 834 29.98 22.14 -38.34
N PRO A 835 30.78 21.06 -38.55
CA PRO A 835 30.37 19.72 -38.13
C PRO A 835 30.12 19.58 -36.63
N VAL A 836 30.82 20.35 -35.78
CA VAL A 836 30.65 20.33 -34.33
C VAL A 836 29.36 21.04 -33.92
N ALA A 837 29.05 22.17 -34.56
CA ALA A 837 27.80 22.91 -34.33
C ALA A 837 26.58 22.08 -34.77
N GLU A 838 26.63 21.47 -35.94
CA GLU A 838 25.57 20.60 -36.48
C GLU A 838 25.36 19.34 -35.62
N LEU A 839 26.45 18.70 -35.18
CA LEU A 839 26.37 17.55 -34.26
C LEU A 839 25.70 17.93 -32.94
N SER A 840 26.05 19.09 -32.38
CA SER A 840 25.47 19.58 -31.13
C SER A 840 23.95 19.83 -31.23
N GLN A 841 23.49 20.43 -32.34
CA GLN A 841 22.07 20.64 -32.60
C GLN A 841 21.33 19.32 -32.82
N THR A 842 21.96 18.40 -33.57
CA THR A 842 21.41 17.06 -33.85
C THR A 842 21.25 16.25 -32.55
N LEU A 843 22.25 16.25 -31.67
CA LEU A 843 22.18 15.56 -30.37
C LEU A 843 21.08 16.12 -29.48
N LYS A 844 20.91 17.46 -29.43
CA LYS A 844 19.78 18.08 -28.71
C LYS A 844 18.44 17.58 -29.27
N ALA A 845 18.27 17.61 -30.60
CA ALA A 845 17.03 17.21 -31.25
C ALA A 845 16.70 15.73 -30.99
N ILE A 846 17.68 14.83 -31.14
CA ILE A 846 17.52 13.40 -30.81
C ILE A 846 17.15 13.24 -29.32
N GLY A 847 17.79 13.98 -28.42
CA GLY A 847 17.46 13.97 -26.99
C GLY A 847 16.00 14.33 -26.71
N SER A 848 15.48 15.38 -27.34
CA SER A 848 14.06 15.78 -27.21
C SER A 848 13.11 14.70 -27.74
N TRP A 849 13.38 14.14 -28.93
CA TRP A 849 12.59 13.04 -29.50
C TRP A 849 12.63 11.77 -28.64
N LEU A 850 13.78 11.42 -28.06
CA LEU A 850 13.92 10.27 -27.16
C LEU A 850 13.10 10.44 -25.88
N ILE A 851 13.00 11.64 -25.33
CA ILE A 851 12.13 11.92 -24.18
C ILE A 851 10.66 11.77 -24.57
N ALA A 852 10.24 12.33 -25.71
CA ALA A 852 8.86 12.19 -26.19
C ALA A 852 8.49 10.72 -26.45
N ALA A 853 9.36 9.98 -27.17
CA ALA A 853 9.19 8.55 -27.40
C ALA A 853 9.20 7.76 -26.09
N GLY A 854 10.11 8.09 -25.17
CA GLY A 854 10.20 7.50 -23.84
C GLY A 854 8.93 7.68 -23.02
N ALA A 855 8.32 8.87 -23.06
CA ALA A 855 7.04 9.15 -22.40
C ALA A 855 5.90 8.32 -23.00
N VAL A 856 5.84 8.17 -24.32
CA VAL A 856 4.84 7.33 -25.01
C VAL A 856 5.02 5.85 -24.66
N VAL A 857 6.26 5.33 -24.76
CA VAL A 857 6.59 3.96 -24.37
C VAL A 857 6.22 3.73 -22.91
N PHE A 858 6.56 4.66 -22.02
CA PHE A 858 6.23 4.60 -20.61
C PHE A 858 4.71 4.53 -20.36
N LEU A 859 3.92 5.42 -20.97
CA LEU A 859 2.45 5.42 -20.84
C LEU A 859 1.86 4.11 -21.37
N ASN A 860 2.32 3.62 -22.52
CA ASN A 860 1.85 2.36 -23.09
C ASN A 860 2.27 1.14 -22.27
N SER A 861 3.51 1.07 -21.81
CA SER A 861 4.01 0.01 -20.94
C SER A 861 3.31 0.03 -19.59
N SER A 862 2.98 1.20 -19.04
CA SER A 862 2.22 1.30 -17.78
C SER A 862 0.80 0.74 -17.92
N ARG A 863 0.13 1.01 -19.06
CA ARG A 863 -1.19 0.46 -19.40
C ARG A 863 -1.15 -1.05 -19.63
N GLN A 864 -0.14 -1.54 -20.34
CA GLN A 864 0.04 -2.98 -20.59
C GLN A 864 0.39 -3.74 -19.31
N ALA A 865 1.28 -3.19 -18.50
CA ALA A 865 1.67 -3.78 -17.23
C ALA A 865 0.46 -3.88 -16.29
N ALA A 866 -0.44 -2.90 -16.27
CA ALA A 866 -1.69 -2.94 -15.50
C ALA A 866 -2.59 -4.16 -15.84
N ARG A 867 -2.42 -4.74 -17.04
CA ARG A 867 -3.19 -5.89 -17.54
C ARG A 867 -2.42 -7.22 -17.45
N ALA A 868 -1.10 -7.19 -17.22
CA ALA A 868 -0.28 -8.39 -17.21
C ALA A 868 -0.02 -8.88 -15.77
N PRO A 869 0.00 -10.22 -15.54
CA PRO A 869 0.54 -10.81 -14.32
C PRO A 869 1.96 -10.29 -14.06
N SER A 870 2.35 -10.16 -12.79
CA SER A 870 3.66 -9.66 -12.39
C SER A 870 4.79 -10.56 -12.90
N SER A 871 5.27 -10.29 -14.11
CA SER A 871 6.49 -10.90 -14.63
C SER A 871 7.70 -10.30 -13.92
N ARG A 872 8.65 -11.15 -13.53
CA ARG A 872 9.88 -10.81 -12.79
C ARG A 872 10.89 -10.04 -13.65
N SER A 873 10.53 -8.80 -13.97
CA SER A 873 11.48 -7.84 -14.54
C SER A 873 12.54 -7.48 -13.49
N LEU A 874 13.73 -7.08 -13.94
CA LEU A 874 14.79 -6.52 -13.08
C LEU A 874 14.27 -5.41 -12.15
N LEU A 875 13.26 -4.67 -12.60
CA LEU A 875 12.59 -3.63 -11.83
C LEU A 875 11.82 -4.20 -10.63
N GLY A 876 11.19 -5.38 -10.77
CA GLY A 876 10.53 -6.09 -9.66
C GLY A 876 11.53 -6.44 -8.55
N ILE A 877 12.67 -7.03 -8.91
CA ILE A 877 13.74 -7.35 -7.94
C ILE A 877 14.26 -6.09 -7.23
N ALA A 878 14.50 -5.00 -7.99
CA ALA A 878 14.92 -3.73 -7.40
C ALA A 878 13.88 -3.17 -6.43
N TRP A 879 12.60 -3.39 -6.71
CA TRP A 879 11.50 -3.00 -5.85
C TRP A 879 11.42 -3.83 -4.58
N ASP A 880 11.59 -5.14 -4.69
CA ASP A 880 11.56 -6.07 -3.56
C ASP A 880 12.68 -5.78 -2.57
N VAL A 881 13.88 -5.45 -3.10
CA VAL A 881 15.03 -5.00 -2.31
C VAL A 881 14.79 -3.62 -1.70
N GLY A 882 14.26 -2.67 -2.48
CA GLY A 882 14.06 -1.30 -2.00
C GLY A 882 12.97 -1.17 -0.93
N THR A 883 11.94 -2.02 -0.99
CA THR A 883 10.82 -2.08 -0.03
C THR A 883 11.05 -3.04 1.14
N PHE A 884 12.21 -3.71 1.19
CA PHE A 884 12.65 -4.43 2.38
C PHE A 884 13.12 -3.49 3.50
N TRP A 885 13.67 -2.32 3.15
CA TRP A 885 14.37 -1.47 4.10
C TRP A 885 13.49 -0.32 4.65
N PRO A 886 13.54 -0.05 5.96
CA PRO A 886 12.80 1.06 6.55
C PRO A 886 13.32 2.43 6.08
N ARG A 887 12.50 3.46 6.30
CA ARG A 887 12.74 4.83 5.81
C ARG A 887 13.76 5.57 6.68
N ALA A 888 15.03 5.53 6.26
CA ALA A 888 16.12 6.17 6.99
C ALA A 888 16.63 7.50 6.39
N ALA A 889 16.39 7.74 5.10
CA ALA A 889 16.85 8.94 4.41
C ALA A 889 15.75 9.76 3.75
N HIS A 890 14.75 9.13 3.13
CA HIS A 890 13.71 9.85 2.39
C HIS A 890 12.30 9.46 2.88
N PRO A 891 11.46 10.40 3.35
CA PRO A 891 10.17 10.10 3.96
C PRO A 891 9.11 9.63 2.95
N PHE A 892 9.25 10.04 1.68
CA PHE A 892 8.38 9.65 0.57
C PHE A 892 8.89 8.43 -0.20
N ALA A 893 9.96 7.78 0.27
CA ALA A 893 10.28 6.44 -0.20
C ALA A 893 9.09 5.50 0.11
N ARG A 894 8.89 4.48 -0.73
CA ARG A 894 7.74 3.57 -0.54
C ARG A 894 7.86 2.81 0.78
N LEU A 895 6.70 2.39 1.26
CA LEU A 895 6.55 1.60 2.48
C LEU A 895 7.43 0.36 2.48
N CYS A 896 7.92 0.04 3.67
CA CYS A 896 8.68 -1.14 3.94
C CYS A 896 7.74 -2.25 4.41
N TYR A 897 7.63 -3.36 3.66
CA TYR A 897 6.81 -4.49 4.12
C TYR A 897 7.42 -5.17 5.36
N SER A 898 8.73 -5.03 5.57
CA SER A 898 9.44 -5.66 6.69
C SER A 898 9.16 -4.99 8.03
N GLU A 899 8.74 -3.72 8.04
CA GLU A 899 8.26 -3.03 9.26
C GLU A 899 6.99 -3.68 9.83
N ARG A 900 6.30 -4.52 9.04
CA ARG A 900 5.17 -5.33 9.46
C ARG A 900 5.49 -6.82 9.52
N ALA A 901 6.04 -7.38 8.45
CA ALA A 901 6.29 -8.82 8.35
C ALA A 901 7.31 -9.35 9.37
N VAL A 902 8.36 -8.57 9.69
CA VAL A 902 9.35 -9.00 10.68
C VAL A 902 8.72 -9.07 12.09
N PRO A 903 8.01 -8.04 12.59
CA PRO A 903 7.24 -8.14 13.83
C PRO A 903 6.21 -9.29 13.84
N ASP A 904 5.44 -9.49 12.78
CA ASP A 904 4.40 -10.53 12.72
C ASP A 904 5.00 -11.94 12.89
N LEU A 905 6.08 -12.24 12.13
CA LEU A 905 6.82 -13.50 12.24
C LEU A 905 7.46 -13.66 13.63
N THR A 906 8.03 -12.58 14.18
CA THR A 906 8.66 -12.59 15.51
C THR A 906 7.64 -12.88 16.61
N TRP A 907 6.47 -12.22 16.57
CA TRP A 907 5.36 -12.48 17.47
C TRP A 907 4.91 -13.92 17.39
N ARG A 908 4.69 -14.44 16.17
CA ARG A 908 4.21 -15.81 15.99
C ARG A 908 5.17 -16.85 16.57
N MET A 909 6.47 -16.73 16.27
CA MET A 909 7.50 -17.63 16.78
C MET A 909 7.64 -17.54 18.30
N THR A 910 7.69 -16.33 18.85
CA THR A 910 7.86 -16.13 20.30
C THR A 910 6.66 -16.66 21.08
N THR A 911 5.45 -16.39 20.60
CA THR A 911 4.22 -16.88 21.23
C THR A 911 4.15 -18.40 21.17
N TRP A 912 4.53 -19.02 20.04
CA TRP A 912 4.62 -20.47 19.94
C TRP A 912 5.58 -21.06 20.97
N CYS A 913 6.83 -20.60 21.00
CA CYS A 913 7.84 -21.09 21.94
C CYS A 913 7.40 -20.96 23.40
N ARG A 914 6.65 -19.90 23.74
CA ARG A 914 6.13 -19.68 25.10
C ARG A 914 4.92 -20.54 25.45
N GLN A 915 3.99 -20.74 24.52
CA GLN A 915 2.75 -21.47 24.77
C GLN A 915 2.94 -22.99 24.77
N THR A 916 3.71 -23.51 23.83
CA THR A 916 3.87 -24.96 23.64
C THR A 916 5.18 -25.50 24.18
N GLY A 917 6.14 -24.62 24.51
CA GLY A 917 7.52 -25.02 24.76
C GLY A 917 8.22 -25.59 23.53
N GLY A 918 7.55 -25.61 22.37
CA GLY A 918 7.93 -26.32 21.15
C GLY A 918 9.06 -25.68 20.35
N ARG A 919 9.43 -26.38 19.27
CA ARG A 919 10.44 -25.92 18.28
C ARG A 919 9.78 -25.35 17.03
N VAL A 920 10.54 -24.58 16.25
CA VAL A 920 10.05 -23.95 15.01
C VAL A 920 10.96 -24.34 13.84
N LEU A 921 10.39 -24.87 12.76
CA LEU A 921 11.03 -25.02 11.46
C LEU A 921 10.55 -23.88 10.55
N ILE A 922 11.44 -23.00 10.10
CA ILE A 922 11.09 -21.97 9.11
C ILE A 922 11.55 -22.43 7.73
N SER A 923 10.60 -22.56 6.81
CA SER A 923 10.83 -22.91 5.41
C SER A 923 10.65 -21.66 4.55
N ALA A 924 11.75 -21.10 4.07
CA ALA A 924 11.79 -19.76 3.50
C ALA A 924 12.35 -19.71 2.07
N HIS A 925 11.52 -19.24 1.12
CA HIS A 925 11.89 -19.10 -0.29
C HIS A 925 12.26 -17.66 -0.64
N SER A 926 13.31 -17.47 -1.45
CA SER A 926 13.61 -16.17 -2.07
C SER A 926 13.63 -15.02 -1.04
N GLN A 927 12.88 -13.94 -1.26
CA GLN A 927 12.77 -12.80 -0.34
C GLN A 927 12.26 -13.19 1.07
N GLY A 928 11.52 -14.29 1.19
CA GLY A 928 11.11 -14.87 2.46
C GLY A 928 12.31 -15.31 3.33
N SER A 929 13.43 -15.72 2.74
CA SER A 929 14.64 -16.09 3.50
C SER A 929 15.27 -14.89 4.21
N VAL A 930 15.14 -13.70 3.61
CA VAL A 930 15.62 -12.43 4.18
C VAL A 930 14.74 -12.01 5.36
N LEU A 931 13.41 -12.15 5.22
CA LEU A 931 12.45 -11.93 6.30
C LEU A 931 12.66 -12.91 7.46
N ALA A 932 12.85 -14.19 7.16
CA ALA A 932 13.11 -15.23 8.16
C ALA A 932 14.38 -14.91 8.97
N ALA A 933 15.49 -14.60 8.31
CA ALA A 933 16.74 -14.21 8.98
C ALA A 933 16.53 -12.95 9.87
N ALA A 934 15.85 -11.92 9.36
CA ALA A 934 15.54 -10.71 10.10
C ALA A 934 14.67 -10.96 11.34
N ALA A 935 13.66 -11.83 11.22
CA ALA A 935 12.77 -12.20 12.33
C ALA A 935 13.46 -13.07 13.38
N ILE A 936 14.31 -14.02 12.98
CA ILE A 936 15.09 -14.84 13.93
C ILE A 936 16.00 -13.95 14.79
N TRP A 937 16.64 -12.95 14.21
CA TRP A 937 17.47 -12.01 14.98
C TRP A 937 16.68 -11.15 15.98
N GLN A 938 15.36 -11.01 15.82
CA GLN A 938 14.51 -10.32 16.79
C GLN A 938 14.10 -11.23 17.97
N LEU A 939 14.26 -12.56 17.84
CA LEU A 939 13.97 -13.49 18.93
C LEU A 939 14.94 -13.35 20.11
N PRO A 940 14.49 -13.66 21.34
CA PRO A 940 15.38 -13.87 22.48
C PRO A 940 16.46 -14.90 22.14
N PHE A 941 17.68 -14.70 22.65
CA PHE A 941 18.81 -15.60 22.36
C PHE A 941 18.50 -17.06 22.72
N ALA A 942 17.77 -17.29 23.82
CA ALA A 942 17.34 -18.62 24.25
C ALA A 942 16.41 -19.31 23.24
N ASP A 943 15.59 -18.55 22.52
CA ASP A 943 14.61 -19.09 21.57
C ASP A 943 15.22 -19.34 20.18
N ARG A 944 16.31 -18.64 19.81
CA ARG A 944 16.99 -18.85 18.51
C ARG A 944 17.46 -20.31 18.33
N LYS A 945 17.92 -20.93 19.42
CA LYS A 945 18.34 -22.35 19.44
C LYS A 945 17.19 -23.34 19.32
N ARG A 946 15.94 -22.88 19.34
CA ARG A 946 14.74 -23.69 19.07
C ARG A 946 14.30 -23.61 17.61
N VAL A 947 14.97 -22.81 16.79
CA VAL A 947 14.64 -22.58 15.38
C VAL A 947 15.54 -23.42 14.49
N GLN A 948 14.94 -24.17 13.57
CA GLN A 948 15.60 -24.73 12.39
C GLN A 948 15.23 -23.90 11.16
N LEU A 949 16.20 -23.65 10.28
CA LEU A 949 16.06 -22.77 9.12
C LEU A 949 16.31 -23.53 7.83
N LEU A 950 15.31 -23.64 6.97
CA LEU A 950 15.41 -24.18 5.62
C LEU A 950 15.23 -23.03 4.62
N THR A 951 16.30 -22.61 3.96
CA THR A 951 16.25 -21.58 2.91
C THR A 951 16.39 -22.18 1.54
N TYR A 952 15.75 -21.59 0.53
CA TYR A 952 15.88 -22.07 -0.85
C TYR A 952 15.65 -20.95 -1.86
N GLY A 953 16.42 -20.96 -2.96
CA GLY A 953 16.49 -19.81 -3.86
C GLY A 953 16.91 -18.52 -3.13
N SER A 954 17.74 -18.63 -2.09
CA SER A 954 17.99 -17.55 -1.13
C SER A 954 18.92 -16.44 -1.68
N PRO A 955 18.51 -15.16 -1.68
CA PRO A 955 19.37 -14.04 -2.07
C PRO A 955 20.27 -13.51 -0.93
N LEU A 956 20.32 -14.20 0.23
CA LEU A 956 20.97 -13.73 1.45
C LEU A 956 22.44 -13.32 1.25
N GLU A 957 23.29 -14.19 0.70
CA GLU A 957 24.70 -13.83 0.43
C GLU A 957 24.81 -13.09 -0.91
N ARG A 958 24.30 -13.72 -1.98
CA ARG A 958 24.53 -13.30 -3.37
C ARG A 958 24.07 -11.88 -3.69
N LEU A 959 23.03 -11.40 -3.01
CA LEU A 959 22.48 -10.06 -3.18
C LEU A 959 22.62 -9.23 -1.90
N TYR A 960 22.02 -9.69 -0.80
CA TYR A 960 21.93 -8.90 0.44
C TYR A 960 23.28 -8.75 1.14
N GLY A 961 24.07 -9.81 1.25
CA GLY A 961 25.38 -9.78 1.90
C GLY A 961 26.40 -8.93 1.17
N ARG A 962 26.30 -8.87 -0.17
CA ARG A 962 27.15 -8.04 -1.02
C ARG A 962 26.72 -6.56 -1.01
N LEU A 963 25.42 -6.27 -1.09
CA LEU A 963 24.87 -4.91 -1.14
C LEU A 963 24.78 -4.24 0.24
N PHE A 964 24.47 -5.00 1.29
CA PHE A 964 24.19 -4.53 2.65
C PHE A 964 25.10 -5.23 3.68
N PRO A 965 26.43 -5.17 3.51
CA PRO A 965 27.38 -5.96 4.28
C PRO A 965 27.38 -5.65 5.79
N SER A 966 26.91 -4.47 6.20
CA SER A 966 26.76 -4.13 7.63
C SER A 966 25.61 -4.91 8.32
N TYR A 967 24.73 -5.54 7.55
CA TYR A 967 23.48 -6.14 8.05
C TYR A 967 23.40 -7.64 7.73
N PHE A 968 23.66 -8.01 6.47
CA PHE A 968 23.65 -9.40 5.99
C PHE A 968 25.05 -9.89 5.59
N GLY A 969 26.11 -9.23 6.06
CA GLY A 969 27.48 -9.61 5.74
C GLY A 969 27.86 -10.98 6.30
N HIS A 970 29.01 -11.48 5.83
CA HIS A 970 29.52 -12.81 6.18
C HIS A 970 29.54 -13.10 7.69
N GLU A 971 30.01 -12.16 8.53
CA GLU A 971 30.04 -12.32 9.99
C GLU A 971 28.63 -12.46 10.60
N ALA A 972 27.65 -11.72 10.09
CA ALA A 972 26.27 -11.79 10.56
C ALA A 972 25.61 -13.13 10.20
N LEU A 973 25.85 -13.64 8.99
CA LEU A 973 25.32 -14.94 8.55
C LEU A 973 26.00 -16.10 9.28
N HIS A 974 27.31 -16.03 9.55
CA HIS A 974 28.00 -16.99 10.42
C HIS A 974 27.47 -16.97 11.86
N ALA A 975 27.17 -15.77 12.40
CA ALA A 975 26.53 -15.67 13.70
C ALA A 975 25.15 -16.33 13.69
N LEU A 976 24.32 -16.07 12.67
CA LEU A 976 23.01 -16.71 12.53
C LEU A 976 23.13 -18.24 12.50
N HIS A 977 24.05 -18.81 11.73
CA HIS A 977 24.30 -20.25 11.70
C HIS A 977 24.64 -20.84 13.07
N ARG A 978 25.46 -20.12 13.86
CA ARG A 978 25.80 -20.53 15.23
C ARG A 978 24.67 -20.31 16.23
N GLU A 979 23.68 -19.48 15.93
CA GLU A 979 22.58 -19.13 16.83
C GLU A 979 21.35 -20.03 16.66
N VAL A 980 21.11 -20.56 15.45
CA VAL A 980 20.01 -21.51 15.17
C VAL A 980 20.40 -22.95 15.55
N ASP A 981 19.42 -23.87 15.58
CA ASP A 981 19.65 -25.31 15.82
C ASP A 981 20.30 -25.97 14.58
N THR A 982 19.74 -25.73 13.39
CA THR A 982 20.23 -26.27 12.12
C THR A 982 19.84 -25.32 10.98
N TRP A 983 20.71 -25.20 9.99
CA TRP A 983 20.43 -24.45 8.76
C TRP A 983 20.79 -25.26 7.52
N ARG A 984 19.83 -25.38 6.59
CA ARG A 984 20.02 -25.87 5.23
C ARG A 984 19.64 -24.82 4.19
N ASN A 985 20.43 -24.68 3.14
CA ASN A 985 20.17 -23.80 2.00
C ASN A 985 20.19 -24.59 0.70
N LEU A 986 19.09 -24.58 -0.07
CA LEU A 986 18.99 -25.25 -1.36
C LEU A 986 19.15 -24.25 -2.50
N CYS A 987 20.11 -24.48 -3.40
CA CYS A 987 20.41 -23.55 -4.49
C CYS A 987 20.58 -24.27 -5.84
N ARG A 988 20.45 -23.54 -6.96
CA ARG A 988 20.66 -24.03 -8.32
C ARG A 988 21.61 -23.11 -9.08
N LEU A 989 22.44 -23.68 -9.97
CA LEU A 989 23.33 -22.88 -10.83
C LEU A 989 22.59 -22.04 -11.88
N THR A 990 21.36 -22.41 -12.21
CA THR A 990 20.46 -21.74 -13.15
C THR A 990 19.65 -20.61 -12.51
N ASP A 991 19.71 -20.45 -11.19
CA ASP A 991 18.99 -19.41 -10.46
C ASP A 991 19.74 -18.07 -10.55
N PRO A 992 19.13 -17.01 -11.13
CA PRO A 992 19.77 -15.69 -11.23
C PRO A 992 19.69 -14.85 -9.95
N ILE A 993 18.91 -15.26 -8.96
CA ILE A 993 18.65 -14.51 -7.72
C ILE A 993 19.26 -15.26 -6.53
N GLY A 994 18.88 -16.53 -6.38
CA GLY A 994 19.34 -17.40 -5.31
C GLY A 994 20.78 -17.86 -5.50
N GLY A 995 21.45 -18.18 -4.40
CA GLY A 995 22.80 -18.72 -4.43
C GLY A 995 23.19 -19.44 -3.15
N PRO A 996 24.40 -20.03 -3.12
CA PRO A 996 25.02 -20.50 -1.89
C PRO A 996 25.21 -19.35 -0.90
N VAL A 997 25.08 -19.65 0.39
CA VAL A 997 25.26 -18.67 1.48
C VAL A 997 26.71 -18.63 1.96
N HIS A 998 27.50 -19.67 1.66
CA HIS A 998 28.92 -19.79 1.99
C HIS A 998 29.20 -19.69 3.49
N VAL A 999 28.39 -20.40 4.28
CA VAL A 999 28.53 -20.50 5.73
C VAL A 999 28.72 -21.97 6.11
N GLY A 1000 29.71 -22.26 6.96
CA GLY A 1000 30.03 -23.63 7.37
C GLY A 1000 30.99 -24.32 6.39
N GLY A 1001 32.27 -24.30 6.73
CA GLY A 1001 33.38 -24.87 5.96
C GLY A 1001 34.64 -24.82 6.82
N GLY A 1002 34.80 -25.81 7.69
CA GLY A 1002 35.87 -25.84 8.69
C GLY A 1002 35.85 -27.04 9.66
N GLY A 1003 35.15 -28.13 9.32
CA GLY A 1003 35.15 -29.37 10.12
C GLY A 1003 34.13 -29.46 11.26
N GLU A 1004 33.39 -28.38 11.58
CA GLU A 1004 32.32 -28.42 12.59
C GLU A 1004 30.93 -28.42 11.94
N GLY A 1005 30.38 -29.62 11.70
CA GLY A 1005 28.98 -29.82 11.29
C GLY A 1005 28.71 -30.03 9.79
N PRO A 1006 27.48 -30.44 9.42
CA PRO A 1006 27.13 -30.74 8.03
C PRO A 1006 26.94 -29.46 7.20
N GLU A 1007 27.36 -29.50 5.93
CA GLU A 1007 27.34 -28.35 5.01
C GLU A 1007 25.96 -27.66 4.95
N VAL A 1008 25.94 -26.33 5.06
CA VAL A 1008 24.70 -25.54 4.97
C VAL A 1008 24.14 -25.59 3.55
N ASP A 1009 24.99 -25.43 2.54
CA ASP A 1009 24.59 -25.32 1.13
C ASP A 1009 24.48 -26.69 0.44
N ARG A 1010 23.30 -27.01 -0.10
CA ARG A 1010 23.07 -28.17 -0.97
C ARG A 1010 22.73 -27.71 -2.39
N LEU A 1011 23.59 -28.06 -3.34
CA LEU A 1011 23.37 -27.76 -4.75
C LEU A 1011 22.38 -28.76 -5.38
N LEU A 1012 21.30 -28.24 -5.96
CA LEU A 1012 20.29 -29.01 -6.68
C LEU A 1012 20.59 -29.03 -8.18
N LYS A 1013 20.34 -30.18 -8.81
CA LYS A 1013 20.40 -30.32 -10.27
C LYS A 1013 19.20 -29.61 -10.93
N ASP A 1014 19.46 -28.86 -11.99
CA ASP A 1014 18.40 -28.22 -12.80
C ASP A 1014 18.83 -28.21 -14.28
N PRO A 1015 18.10 -28.92 -15.16
CA PRO A 1015 16.87 -29.70 -14.94
C PRO A 1015 17.11 -31.03 -14.19
N LEU A 1016 16.04 -31.65 -13.67
CA LEU A 1016 16.11 -32.95 -12.97
C LEU A 1016 16.51 -34.12 -13.89
N SER A 1017 16.18 -34.00 -15.18
CA SER A 1017 16.52 -34.95 -16.25
C SER A 1017 16.92 -34.15 -17.49
N PHE A 1018 17.99 -34.57 -18.15
CA PHE A 1018 18.47 -33.90 -19.37
C PHE A 1018 17.50 -34.10 -20.54
N GLY A 1019 17.13 -35.36 -20.77
CA GLY A 1019 16.20 -35.84 -21.77
C GLY A 1019 15.08 -36.68 -21.17
N ARG A 1020 14.67 -37.72 -21.90
CA ARG A 1020 13.67 -38.69 -21.44
C ARG A 1020 14.38 -39.85 -20.74
N SER A 1021 13.85 -40.26 -19.59
CA SER A 1021 14.28 -41.44 -18.84
C SER A 1021 13.05 -42.24 -18.39
N ALA A 1022 13.24 -43.44 -17.84
CA ALA A 1022 12.13 -44.22 -17.29
C ALA A 1022 11.43 -43.49 -16.13
N ALA A 1023 12.19 -42.77 -15.29
CA ALA A 1023 11.64 -41.94 -14.21
C ALA A 1023 11.03 -40.61 -14.71
N TYR A 1024 11.54 -40.08 -15.83
CA TYR A 1024 11.06 -38.84 -16.44
C TYR A 1024 10.82 -39.02 -17.94
N PRO A 1025 9.65 -39.56 -18.36
CA PRO A 1025 9.37 -39.86 -19.77
C PRO A 1025 9.28 -38.61 -20.64
N LEU A 1026 9.15 -37.43 -20.04
CA LEU A 1026 9.19 -36.11 -20.69
C LEU A 1026 10.37 -35.29 -20.14
N SER A 1027 10.95 -34.43 -20.99
CA SER A 1027 12.03 -33.55 -20.57
C SER A 1027 11.55 -32.60 -19.48
N THR A 1028 12.18 -32.66 -18.32
CA THR A 1028 11.83 -31.79 -17.18
C THR A 1028 12.17 -30.32 -17.49
N PRO A 1029 11.37 -29.33 -17.08
CA PRO A 1029 11.65 -27.93 -17.38
C PRO A 1029 12.89 -27.43 -16.63
N ILE A 1030 13.59 -26.43 -17.20
CA ILE A 1030 14.61 -25.67 -16.46
C ILE A 1030 13.86 -24.72 -15.53
N ARG A 1031 13.98 -24.95 -14.22
CA ARG A 1031 13.15 -24.27 -13.22
C ARG A 1031 13.77 -22.95 -12.74
N GLY A 1032 15.09 -22.83 -12.73
CA GLY A 1032 15.80 -21.65 -12.23
C GLY A 1032 15.37 -21.30 -10.81
N HIS A 1033 14.88 -20.08 -10.61
CA HIS A 1033 14.42 -19.57 -9.30
C HIS A 1033 13.08 -20.16 -8.81
N ASN A 1034 12.34 -20.87 -9.65
CA ASN A 1034 10.98 -21.36 -9.35
C ASN A 1034 10.93 -22.79 -8.83
N ASN A 1035 9.83 -23.16 -8.18
CA ASN A 1035 9.46 -24.56 -7.95
C ASN A 1035 10.59 -25.40 -7.33
N TYR A 1036 11.23 -24.86 -6.29
CA TYR A 1036 12.18 -25.61 -5.46
C TYR A 1036 11.48 -26.74 -4.69
N GLN A 1037 10.25 -26.51 -4.21
CA GLN A 1037 9.46 -27.50 -3.48
C GLN A 1037 9.07 -28.73 -4.33
N ALA A 1038 8.99 -28.56 -5.66
CA ALA A 1038 8.70 -29.66 -6.58
C ALA A 1038 9.93 -30.55 -6.87
N ASP A 1039 11.08 -30.26 -6.26
CA ASP A 1039 12.30 -31.05 -6.37
C ASP A 1039 12.30 -32.13 -5.28
N PRO A 1040 12.49 -33.43 -5.60
CA PRO A 1040 12.47 -34.49 -4.58
C PRO A 1040 13.48 -34.26 -3.44
N ALA A 1041 14.62 -33.63 -3.74
CA ALA A 1041 15.63 -33.30 -2.74
C ALA A 1041 15.14 -32.29 -1.69
N PHE A 1042 14.15 -31.45 -2.03
CA PHE A 1042 13.51 -30.55 -1.07
C PHE A 1042 12.76 -31.33 0.01
N ALA A 1043 11.92 -32.29 -0.41
CA ALA A 1043 11.14 -33.12 0.51
C ALA A 1043 12.05 -33.95 1.41
N GLU A 1044 13.13 -34.51 0.85
CA GLU A 1044 14.15 -35.27 1.58
C GLU A 1044 14.82 -34.43 2.69
N GLU A 1045 15.30 -33.22 2.37
CA GLU A 1045 15.91 -32.35 3.40
C GLU A 1045 14.90 -31.87 4.44
N ARG A 1046 13.69 -31.49 4.02
CA ARG A 1046 12.63 -31.09 4.95
C ARG A 1046 12.29 -32.23 5.93
N GLN A 1047 12.14 -33.47 5.44
CA GLN A 1047 11.86 -34.63 6.28
C GLN A 1047 12.99 -34.91 7.28
N ARG A 1048 14.26 -34.80 6.84
CA ARG A 1048 15.42 -34.93 7.75
C ARG A 1048 15.40 -33.89 8.87
N MET A 1049 15.07 -32.64 8.54
CA MET A 1049 14.98 -31.56 9.51
C MET A 1049 13.80 -31.78 10.48
N VAL A 1050 12.63 -32.15 9.97
CA VAL A 1050 11.47 -32.51 10.81
C VAL A 1050 11.80 -33.64 11.77
N ALA A 1051 12.38 -34.75 11.29
CA ALA A 1051 12.74 -35.90 12.13
C ALA A 1051 13.69 -35.52 13.27
N ARG A 1052 14.68 -34.66 12.99
CA ARG A 1052 15.59 -34.10 14.00
C ARG A 1052 14.88 -33.18 15.00
N THR A 1053 13.81 -32.53 14.59
CA THR A 1053 13.04 -31.61 15.44
C THR A 1053 12.17 -32.38 16.42
N VAL A 1054 11.58 -33.47 15.95
CA VAL A 1054 10.68 -34.37 16.70
C VAL A 1054 11.44 -35.29 17.66
N SER A 1055 12.61 -35.79 17.27
CA SER A 1055 13.45 -36.66 18.12
C SER A 1055 14.61 -35.87 18.74
N PRO A 1056 14.56 -35.46 20.02
CA PRO A 1056 15.70 -34.83 20.68
C PRO A 1056 16.88 -35.82 20.77
N PRO A 1057 18.14 -35.36 20.69
CA PRO A 1057 19.28 -36.23 20.94
C PRO A 1057 19.22 -36.75 22.39
N THR A 1058 19.33 -38.07 22.56
CA THR A 1058 19.48 -38.73 23.84
C THR A 1058 20.71 -38.15 24.55
N ILE A 1059 20.51 -37.29 25.54
CA ILE A 1059 21.59 -36.90 26.45
C ILE A 1059 21.91 -38.15 27.26
N ALA A 1060 22.98 -38.85 26.89
CA ALA A 1060 23.54 -39.90 27.73
C ALA A 1060 23.95 -39.25 29.05
N ARG A 1061 23.17 -39.50 30.12
CA ARG A 1061 23.60 -39.20 31.48
C ARG A 1061 24.89 -39.98 31.74
N PRO A 1062 25.96 -39.37 32.26
CA PRO A 1062 27.08 -40.16 32.76
C PRO A 1062 26.53 -41.07 33.86
N SER A 1063 26.79 -42.37 33.73
CA SER A 1063 26.44 -43.39 34.71
C SER A 1063 27.13 -43.04 36.03
N LEU A 1064 26.32 -42.69 37.04
CA LEU A 1064 26.75 -42.69 38.44
C LEU A 1064 26.75 -44.12 38.98
N ASP A 1065 27.47 -45.02 38.30
CA ASP A 1065 27.77 -46.37 38.78
C ASP A 1065 29.23 -46.66 38.44
N GLY A 1066 30.08 -46.47 39.44
CA GLY A 1066 31.52 -46.72 39.41
C GLY A 1066 32.12 -46.22 40.71
N ALA A 1067 32.34 -47.17 41.63
CA ALA A 1067 32.82 -47.01 43.01
C ALA A 1067 34.10 -46.19 43.18
#